data_AF-A0A2N3DK68-F1
#
_entry.id   AF-A0A2N3DK68-F1
#
_cell.length_a   1.000
_cell.length_b   1.000
_cell.length_c   1.000
_cell.angle_alpha   90.00
_cell.angle_beta   90.00
_cell.angle_gamma   90.00
#
_symmetry.space_group_name_H-M   'P 1'
#
loop_
_entity.id
_entity.type
_entity.pdbx_description
1 polymer ?
#
loop_
_entity_poly.entity_id
_entity_poly.type
_entity_poly.pdbx_seq_one_letter_code
_entity_poly.pdbx_strand_id
1 'polypeptide(L)'
;QVTNPPIDSLRERHVMSLKTRFSNLANILDEQGQNAHVLVIDSPVLVGDDWDRLRAYFGDAVADIDCTFAAGDDDAAPLRDAIARIRREAEEAVRAGRSELFLTDETIGEGRIGVPMVLAAAAVHTHLVRKGLRSYASVNVRSADVLDTHAFAVLIGVGATTVHAYLTEATIADRWSRGLFGKDLSLDDCRLRFRKAIDDGLLKIMAKMGIAVVSSYRGGYNFEAVGLSRALVNDLFPGMPAKISGEGYQSLFISASEKHAAAFDRRALTLPVGGFYRHRAGGEPHAYSAQLMHLLQTAVSTDSYSTYLQFSRGVADLPPVYLRDLVEFNYPSQGVPLDSVEAITEIRKRFVTPGMSLGALSPEAHETLAIAMNRIGAKAVSGEGGEARERYRPYANGDNANSNIKQIASGRFGVNAEYLGACDEIEIKVAQGAKPGEGGQLPGFKVTEFIARLRHSTPGVMLISPPPHHDIYSIEDLAQLIYDLKQINPRARVCVKLVSSAGIGTVAAGVAKAHADVILVSGNTGGTGASPFTSIKYAGTPWEMGLSEVNQVLTLNGLRHRIRLRTDGGLKTGRDIVIAAILGAEEYGIGTLSLVAMGCIMVRQCHSNTCPVGVCTQDEKLRAKFTGTPEKVINLMTFIAEEVREILAKLGCRSLDEVIGRTELLRQVSRGAEHLDDLDLNPLLAKVDAPDEERRSQGPHFRNPVPDSLDAQILSDAKPLFEHGERMQLTYNVRNTHRAVGTRLSAEVTARFGMNGLADNHVQVRLRGTAGQSLGAFLCSGITLEVFGDANDYVGKGLSGG
;
A
#
# COMPACT_ATOMS: atom_id res chain seq x y z
N GLN A 1 4.97 7.72 5.01
CA GLN A 1 5.59 7.27 3.75
C GLN A 1 6.61 8.33 3.36
N VAL A 2 7.83 7.97 2.93
CA VAL A 2 8.95 8.89 2.62
C VAL A 2 9.52 9.65 3.84
N THR A 3 8.65 10.22 4.68
CA THR A 3 8.98 10.96 5.91
C THR A 3 9.91 10.23 6.86
N ASN A 4 9.76 8.91 6.92
CA ASN A 4 10.55 8.00 7.73
C ASN A 4 10.44 6.58 7.14
N PRO A 5 11.43 5.71 7.36
CA PRO A 5 11.42 4.35 6.83
C PRO A 5 10.64 3.38 7.71
N PRO A 6 10.03 2.33 7.14
CA PRO A 6 9.65 1.13 7.89
C PRO A 6 10.90 0.32 8.32
N ILE A 7 10.73 -0.58 9.28
CA ILE A 7 11.79 -1.47 9.81
C ILE A 7 11.64 -2.89 9.24
N ASP A 8 12.74 -3.64 9.13
CA ASP A 8 12.65 -5.08 8.81
C ASP A 8 12.42 -5.92 10.08
N SER A 9 11.16 -6.28 10.37
CA SER A 9 10.83 -7.05 11.58
C SER A 9 11.35 -8.49 11.60
N LEU A 10 11.96 -8.97 10.52
CA LEU A 10 12.61 -10.28 10.44
C LEU A 10 14.11 -10.16 10.67
N ARG A 11 14.78 -9.30 9.89
CA ARG A 11 16.25 -9.17 9.86
C ARG A 11 16.76 -8.25 10.98
N GLU A 12 15.98 -7.25 11.34
CA GLU A 12 16.30 -6.26 12.38
C GLU A 12 15.48 -6.51 13.66
N ARG A 13 14.93 -7.72 13.85
CA ARG A 13 14.08 -8.09 14.99
C ARG A 13 14.69 -7.74 16.35
N HIS A 14 16.03 -7.77 16.47
CA HIS A 14 16.75 -7.52 17.71
C HIS A 14 16.62 -6.08 18.22
N VAL A 15 16.28 -5.10 17.37
CA VAL A 15 16.00 -3.72 17.81
C VAL A 15 14.55 -3.54 18.26
N MET A 16 13.69 -4.55 18.04
CA MET A 16 12.27 -4.48 18.33
C MET A 16 11.89 -5.15 19.65
N SER A 17 10.79 -4.72 20.27
CA SER A 17 10.36 -5.26 21.55
C SER A 17 8.84 -5.22 21.77
N LEU A 18 8.32 -6.33 22.29
CA LEU A 18 6.95 -6.46 22.79
C LEU A 18 6.85 -6.43 24.33
N LYS A 19 7.94 -6.10 25.01
CA LYS A 19 7.96 -6.04 26.48
C LYS A 19 6.87 -5.12 26.99
N THR A 20 6.03 -5.67 27.87
CA THR A 20 4.92 -4.97 28.49
C THR A 20 5.18 -4.86 29.98
N ARG A 21 5.00 -3.66 30.52
CA ARG A 21 5.30 -3.32 31.91
C ARG A 21 4.01 -2.89 32.62
N PHE A 22 3.94 -3.18 33.91
CA PHE A 22 2.84 -2.81 34.77
C PHE A 22 3.36 -1.98 35.94
N SER A 23 2.53 -1.08 36.47
CA SER A 23 2.89 -0.21 37.60
C SER A 23 4.21 0.54 37.38
N ASN A 24 4.52 0.94 36.14
CA ASN A 24 5.81 1.57 35.78
C ASN A 24 5.70 3.06 35.45
N LEU A 25 4.51 3.64 35.55
CA LEU A 25 4.26 5.04 35.23
C LEU A 25 4.37 5.88 36.51
N ALA A 26 5.61 6.07 36.95
CA ALA A 26 5.98 6.99 38.04
C ALA A 26 6.40 8.36 37.47
N ASN A 27 6.75 9.30 38.34
CA ASN A 27 7.22 10.62 37.93
C ASN A 27 8.54 10.51 37.16
N ILE A 28 8.55 10.88 35.88
CA ILE A 28 9.74 10.83 35.02
C ILE A 28 10.88 11.77 35.46
N LEU A 29 10.60 12.72 36.36
CA LEU A 29 11.57 13.67 36.92
C LEU A 29 12.22 13.19 38.21
N ASP A 30 11.72 12.11 38.81
CA ASP A 30 12.14 11.64 40.13
C ASP A 30 12.87 10.29 40.03
N GLU A 31 14.17 10.27 40.27
CA GLU A 31 14.96 9.03 40.25
C GLU A 31 14.74 8.15 41.50
N GLN A 32 14.41 8.76 42.65
CA GLN A 32 14.31 8.04 43.93
C GLN A 32 12.89 7.51 44.18
N GLY A 33 11.86 8.18 43.64
CA GLY A 33 10.45 7.80 43.74
C GLY A 33 9.97 6.83 42.65
N GLN A 34 10.88 6.17 41.94
CA GLN A 34 10.50 5.13 40.97
C GLN A 34 9.92 3.89 41.67
N ASN A 35 8.96 3.24 41.03
CA ASN A 35 8.37 2.01 41.58
C ASN A 35 9.42 0.88 41.59
N ALA A 36 9.78 0.41 42.79
CA ALA A 36 10.75 -0.68 42.96
C ALA A 36 10.24 -2.04 42.45
N HIS A 37 8.92 -2.19 42.26
CA HIS A 37 8.27 -3.45 41.89
C HIS A 37 7.49 -3.31 40.58
N VAL A 38 8.22 -3.22 39.47
CA VAL A 38 7.66 -3.25 38.11
C VAL A 38 7.58 -4.69 37.61
N LEU A 39 6.37 -5.19 37.36
CA LEU A 39 6.19 -6.45 36.64
C LEU A 39 6.48 -6.22 35.14
N VAL A 40 7.25 -7.12 34.53
CA VAL A 40 7.56 -7.12 33.11
C VAL A 40 7.24 -8.48 32.51
N ILE A 41 6.46 -8.47 31.43
CA ILE A 41 6.20 -9.65 30.59
C ILE A 41 6.75 -9.41 29.17
N ASP A 42 7.09 -10.47 28.45
CA ASP A 42 7.76 -10.35 27.14
C ASP A 42 6.80 -10.05 25.97
N SER A 43 5.50 -10.24 26.15
CA SER A 43 4.48 -9.99 25.14
C SER A 43 3.20 -9.43 25.77
N PRO A 44 2.45 -8.54 25.10
CA PRO A 44 1.10 -8.15 25.51
C PRO A 44 0.05 -9.25 25.27
N VAL A 45 0.40 -10.34 24.60
CA VAL A 45 -0.50 -11.44 24.25
C VAL A 45 -0.48 -12.48 25.36
N LEU A 46 -1.59 -12.61 26.07
CA LEU A 46 -1.75 -13.62 27.11
C LEU A 46 -2.35 -14.88 26.50
N VAL A 47 -1.87 -16.05 26.94
CA VAL A 47 -2.44 -17.34 26.55
C VAL A 47 -2.62 -18.30 27.72
N GLY A 48 -3.58 -19.23 27.61
CA GLY A 48 -3.85 -20.21 28.65
C GLY A 48 -4.08 -19.57 30.03
N ASP A 49 -3.30 -19.99 31.01
CA ASP A 49 -3.45 -19.53 32.40
C ASP A 49 -2.84 -18.14 32.66
N ASP A 50 -2.20 -17.51 31.66
CA ASP A 50 -1.51 -16.21 31.83
C ASP A 50 -2.44 -15.13 32.40
N TRP A 51 -3.72 -15.11 31.99
CA TRP A 51 -4.71 -14.16 32.51
C TRP A 51 -4.98 -14.36 34.00
N ASP A 52 -5.23 -15.60 34.42
CA ASP A 52 -5.55 -15.90 35.81
C ASP A 52 -4.31 -15.76 36.70
N ARG A 53 -3.12 -16.07 36.18
CA ARG A 53 -1.83 -15.80 36.85
C ARG A 53 -1.60 -14.30 37.03
N LEU A 54 -1.92 -13.48 36.03
CA LEU A 54 -1.81 -12.03 36.14
C LEU A 54 -2.79 -11.46 37.18
N ARG A 55 -4.04 -11.93 37.18
CA ARG A 55 -5.04 -11.56 38.20
C ARG A 55 -4.60 -11.96 39.60
N ALA A 56 -4.14 -13.20 39.78
CA ALA A 56 -3.66 -13.70 41.05
C ALA A 56 -2.44 -12.93 41.58
N TYR A 57 -1.53 -12.50 40.69
CA TYR A 57 -0.37 -11.69 41.06
C TYR A 57 -0.76 -10.34 41.65
N PHE A 58 -1.73 -9.65 41.04
CA PHE A 58 -2.16 -8.33 41.47
C PHE A 58 -3.19 -8.34 42.60
N GLY A 59 -3.90 -9.45 42.81
CA GLY A 59 -4.79 -9.67 43.96
C GLY A 59 -5.79 -8.53 44.13
N ASP A 60 -5.74 -7.84 45.27
CA ASP A 60 -6.66 -6.75 45.58
C ASP A 60 -6.52 -5.54 44.64
N ALA A 61 -5.45 -5.41 43.85
CA ALA A 61 -5.35 -4.32 42.89
C ALA A 61 -6.24 -4.51 41.64
N VAL A 62 -6.86 -5.68 41.49
CA VAL A 62 -7.72 -6.05 40.36
C VAL A 62 -9.10 -5.41 40.47
N ALA A 63 -9.64 -4.96 39.34
CA ALA A 63 -11.05 -4.65 39.16
C ALA A 63 -11.57 -5.28 37.86
N ASP A 64 -12.62 -6.08 37.96
CA ASP A 64 -13.30 -6.66 36.80
C ASP A 64 -14.38 -5.71 36.29
N ILE A 65 -14.39 -5.47 34.98
CA ILE A 65 -15.35 -4.60 34.30
C ILE A 65 -16.05 -5.39 33.21
N ASP A 66 -17.34 -5.58 33.39
CA ASP A 66 -18.19 -6.29 32.45
C ASP A 66 -18.48 -5.43 31.21
N CYS A 67 -18.08 -5.91 30.04
CA CYS A 67 -18.21 -5.23 28.75
C CYS A 67 -19.39 -5.77 27.94
N THR A 68 -20.54 -5.94 28.60
CA THR A 68 -21.78 -6.37 27.96
C THR A 68 -22.94 -5.43 28.28
N PHE A 69 -24.02 -5.53 27.50
CA PHE A 69 -25.26 -4.79 27.68
C PHE A 69 -26.48 -5.69 27.47
N ALA A 70 -27.62 -5.30 28.04
CA ALA A 70 -28.85 -6.08 27.90
C ALA A 70 -29.32 -6.10 26.44
N ALA A 71 -29.78 -7.26 25.97
CA ALA A 71 -30.56 -7.32 24.74
C ALA A 71 -31.87 -6.52 24.94
N GLY A 72 -32.25 -5.69 23.97
CA GLY A 72 -33.37 -4.77 24.08
C GLY A 72 -33.83 -4.24 22.72
N ASP A 73 -34.72 -3.25 22.75
CA ASP A 73 -35.35 -2.63 21.57
C ASP A 73 -34.33 -2.03 20.57
N ASP A 74 -34.78 -1.70 19.36
CA ASP A 74 -33.96 -1.24 18.22
C ASP A 74 -33.32 0.18 18.37
N ASP A 75 -32.98 0.63 19.58
CA ASP A 75 -32.31 1.91 19.89
C ASP A 75 -30.88 1.67 20.41
N ALA A 76 -29.94 2.54 20.05
CA ALA A 76 -28.56 2.59 20.52
C ALA A 76 -28.39 2.87 22.02
N ALA A 77 -29.44 3.30 22.74
CA ALA A 77 -29.35 3.67 24.16
C ALA A 77 -28.64 2.61 25.03
N PRO A 78 -28.92 1.29 24.93
CA PRO A 78 -28.22 0.27 25.72
C PRO A 78 -26.71 0.24 25.48
N LEU A 79 -26.25 0.41 24.24
CA LEU A 79 -24.82 0.46 23.92
C LEU A 79 -24.15 1.72 24.47
N ARG A 80 -24.82 2.88 24.34
CA ARG A 80 -24.30 4.16 24.87
C ARG A 80 -24.20 4.13 26.39
N ASP A 81 -25.24 3.63 27.05
CA ASP A 81 -25.29 3.51 28.52
C ASP A 81 -24.25 2.51 29.02
N ALA A 82 -24.02 1.42 28.30
CA ALA A 82 -22.96 0.47 28.63
C ALA A 82 -21.57 1.11 28.52
N ILE A 83 -21.28 1.87 27.47
CA ILE A 83 -20.01 2.60 27.35
C ILE A 83 -19.85 3.62 28.48
N ALA A 84 -20.91 4.35 28.83
CA ALA A 84 -20.89 5.30 29.94
C ALA A 84 -20.67 4.60 31.30
N ARG A 85 -21.32 3.45 31.51
CA ARG A 85 -21.15 2.60 32.69
C ARG A 85 -19.71 2.10 32.81
N ILE A 86 -19.17 1.49 31.75
CA ILE A 86 -17.81 0.96 31.70
C ILE A 86 -16.78 2.05 32.05
N ARG A 87 -16.94 3.26 31.50
CA ARG A 87 -16.10 4.43 31.84
C ARG A 87 -16.18 4.80 33.32
N ARG A 88 -17.39 4.85 33.87
CA ARG A 88 -17.63 5.20 35.28
C ARG A 88 -17.04 4.16 36.22
N GLU A 89 -17.32 2.88 35.98
CA GLU A 89 -16.81 1.75 36.78
C GLU A 89 -15.27 1.73 36.76
N ALA A 90 -14.65 1.98 35.60
CA ALA A 90 -13.20 2.12 35.50
C ALA A 90 -12.66 3.31 36.32
N GLU A 91 -13.27 4.49 36.23
CA GLU A 91 -12.87 5.66 37.01
C GLU A 91 -12.99 5.41 38.52
N GLU A 92 -14.12 4.85 38.97
CA GLU A 92 -14.37 4.50 40.36
C GLU A 92 -13.35 3.48 40.89
N ALA A 93 -13.06 2.44 40.12
CA ALA A 93 -12.07 1.43 40.47
C ALA A 93 -10.67 2.04 40.66
N VAL A 94 -10.20 2.86 39.73
CA VAL A 94 -8.88 3.50 39.84
C VAL A 94 -8.83 4.45 41.02
N ARG A 95 -9.89 5.22 41.27
CA ARG A 95 -9.98 6.10 42.45
C ARG A 95 -10.01 5.34 43.77
N ALA A 96 -10.54 4.12 43.77
CA ALA A 96 -10.51 3.20 44.91
C ALA A 96 -9.15 2.49 45.08
N GLY A 97 -8.15 2.81 44.26
CA GLY A 97 -6.80 2.24 44.35
C GLY A 97 -6.62 0.92 43.59
N ARG A 98 -7.56 0.53 42.72
CA ARG A 98 -7.43 -0.64 41.85
C ARG A 98 -6.57 -0.26 40.64
N SER A 99 -5.35 -0.76 40.56
CA SER A 99 -4.38 -0.41 39.51
C SER A 99 -4.45 -1.33 38.28
N GLU A 100 -5.28 -2.37 38.27
CA GLU A 100 -5.35 -3.32 37.16
C GLU A 100 -6.80 -3.59 36.78
N LEU A 101 -7.22 -2.99 35.66
CA LEU A 101 -8.58 -3.12 35.14
C LEU A 101 -8.66 -4.28 34.17
N PHE A 102 -9.57 -5.23 34.41
CA PHE A 102 -9.80 -6.40 33.58
C PHE A 102 -11.16 -6.28 32.89
N LEU A 103 -11.12 -5.86 31.61
CA LEU A 103 -12.29 -5.71 30.76
C LEU A 103 -12.60 -7.06 30.10
N THR A 104 -13.84 -7.53 30.21
CA THR A 104 -14.23 -8.81 29.62
C THR A 104 -15.66 -8.83 29.06
N ASP A 105 -15.84 -9.53 27.95
CA ASP A 105 -17.14 -9.86 27.35
C ASP A 105 -17.59 -11.31 27.67
N GLU A 106 -16.97 -12.00 28.63
CA GLU A 106 -17.29 -13.39 28.98
C GLU A 106 -18.75 -13.62 29.41
N THR A 107 -19.45 -12.57 29.84
CA THR A 107 -20.85 -12.66 30.28
C THR A 107 -21.86 -12.61 29.13
N ILE A 108 -21.41 -12.63 27.86
CA ILE A 108 -22.29 -12.79 26.69
C ILE A 108 -23.18 -14.03 26.89
N GLY A 109 -24.47 -13.87 26.66
CA GLY A 109 -25.48 -14.92 26.83
C GLY A 109 -26.80 -14.53 26.18
N GLU A 110 -27.83 -15.37 26.20
CA GLU A 110 -29.09 -15.12 25.46
C GLU A 110 -29.66 -13.69 25.69
N GLY A 111 -29.59 -13.17 26.92
CA GLY A 111 -30.03 -11.81 27.26
C GLY A 111 -28.95 -10.72 27.34
N ARG A 112 -27.70 -11.01 26.98
CA ARG A 112 -26.56 -10.07 27.10
C ARG A 112 -25.72 -10.05 25.83
N ILE A 113 -25.65 -8.88 25.20
CA ILE A 113 -24.87 -8.62 23.98
C ILE A 113 -23.50 -8.08 24.37
N GLY A 114 -22.45 -8.52 23.66
CA GLY A 114 -21.10 -8.01 23.86
C GLY A 114 -20.93 -6.60 23.30
N VAL A 115 -20.33 -5.70 24.09
CA VAL A 115 -19.83 -4.42 23.56
C VAL A 115 -18.63 -4.74 22.66
N PRO A 116 -18.54 -4.19 21.43
CA PRO A 116 -17.35 -4.34 20.61
C PRO A 116 -16.11 -3.91 21.40
N MET A 117 -15.20 -4.85 21.67
CA MET A 117 -14.19 -4.66 22.72
C MET A 117 -13.22 -3.51 22.41
N VAL A 118 -13.00 -3.21 21.13
CA VAL A 118 -12.23 -2.03 20.71
C VAL A 118 -12.86 -0.73 21.24
N LEU A 119 -14.19 -0.61 21.22
CA LEU A 119 -14.90 0.55 21.77
C LEU A 119 -14.78 0.60 23.29
N ALA A 120 -14.94 -0.52 23.99
CA ALA A 120 -14.82 -0.59 25.44
C ALA A 120 -13.41 -0.21 25.92
N ALA A 121 -12.37 -0.82 25.31
CA ALA A 121 -10.98 -0.53 25.63
C ALA A 121 -10.62 0.93 25.37
N ALA A 122 -11.02 1.48 24.21
CA ALA A 122 -10.77 2.88 23.87
C ALA A 122 -11.56 3.84 24.78
N ALA A 123 -12.81 3.52 25.11
CA ALA A 123 -13.64 4.31 26.01
C ALA A 123 -13.00 4.44 27.39
N VAL A 124 -12.52 3.33 27.97
CA VAL A 124 -11.79 3.33 29.25
C VAL A 124 -10.48 4.08 29.12
N HIS A 125 -9.66 3.75 28.12
CA HIS A 125 -8.35 4.37 27.95
C HIS A 125 -8.45 5.89 27.83
N THR A 126 -9.24 6.38 26.89
CA THR A 126 -9.42 7.80 26.61
C THR A 126 -10.03 8.54 27.80
N HIS A 127 -11.01 7.94 28.48
CA HIS A 127 -11.63 8.53 29.66
C HIS A 127 -10.63 8.69 30.82
N LEU A 128 -9.85 7.64 31.12
CA LEU A 128 -8.82 7.70 32.14
C LEU A 128 -7.71 8.70 31.79
N VAL A 129 -7.33 8.83 30.52
CA VAL A 129 -6.37 9.86 30.08
C VAL A 129 -6.92 11.27 30.34
N ARG A 130 -8.17 11.54 29.93
CA ARG A 130 -8.83 12.84 30.17
C ARG A 130 -8.96 13.20 31.65
N LYS A 131 -9.08 12.20 32.53
CA LYS A 131 -9.14 12.38 33.99
C LYS A 131 -7.78 12.42 34.68
N GLY A 132 -6.67 12.25 33.95
CA GLY A 132 -5.33 12.13 34.54
C GLY A 132 -5.14 10.86 35.37
N LEU A 133 -5.94 9.82 35.11
CA LEU A 133 -5.95 8.56 35.85
C LEU A 133 -5.23 7.40 35.14
N ARG A 134 -4.98 7.50 33.83
CA ARG A 134 -4.41 6.39 33.03
C ARG A 134 -3.01 5.95 33.49
N SER A 135 -2.24 6.83 34.13
CA SER A 135 -0.92 6.51 34.70
C SER A 135 -1.00 5.56 35.90
N TYR A 136 -2.14 5.51 36.59
CA TYR A 136 -2.30 4.69 37.80
C TYR A 136 -2.87 3.30 37.53
N ALA A 137 -3.27 3.01 36.29
CA ALA A 137 -3.93 1.76 35.99
C ALA A 137 -3.55 1.16 34.64
N SER A 138 -3.33 -0.14 34.61
CA SER A 138 -3.25 -0.93 33.39
C SER A 138 -4.66 -1.35 32.94
N VAL A 139 -4.83 -1.56 31.63
CA VAL A 139 -6.10 -1.99 31.02
C VAL A 139 -5.87 -3.33 30.33
N ASN A 140 -6.37 -4.41 30.91
CA ASN A 140 -6.23 -5.78 30.43
C ASN A 140 -7.54 -6.24 29.78
N VAL A 141 -7.47 -6.78 28.57
CA VAL A 141 -8.67 -7.08 27.77
C VAL A 141 -8.78 -8.58 27.53
N ARG A 142 -9.93 -9.18 27.83
CA ARG A 142 -10.29 -10.55 27.44
C ARG A 142 -11.52 -10.50 26.54
N SER A 143 -11.40 -11.00 25.31
CA SER A 143 -12.48 -10.84 24.31
C SER A 143 -12.73 -12.06 23.43
N ALA A 144 -14.01 -12.24 23.10
CA ALA A 144 -14.52 -13.25 22.17
C ALA A 144 -14.26 -12.91 20.70
N ASP A 145 -14.27 -11.61 20.34
CA ASP A 145 -14.23 -11.13 18.94
C ASP A 145 -12.80 -10.79 18.46
N VAL A 146 -11.79 -11.45 19.05
CA VAL A 146 -10.38 -11.23 18.72
C VAL A 146 -9.79 -12.52 18.15
N LEU A 147 -9.30 -12.45 16.92
CA LEU A 147 -8.77 -13.62 16.20
C LEU A 147 -7.39 -13.38 15.60
N ASP A 148 -7.22 -12.27 14.87
CA ASP A 148 -6.05 -12.04 14.04
C ASP A 148 -5.11 -10.96 14.58
N THR A 149 -3.94 -10.81 13.95
CA THR A 149 -2.92 -9.86 14.35
C THR A 149 -3.42 -8.41 14.35
N HIS A 150 -4.40 -8.08 13.50
CA HIS A 150 -4.91 -6.72 13.39
C HIS A 150 -5.81 -6.39 14.58
N ALA A 151 -6.68 -7.30 15.01
CA ALA A 151 -7.50 -7.11 16.20
C ALA A 151 -6.65 -6.86 17.46
N PHE A 152 -5.58 -7.63 17.66
CA PHE A 152 -4.60 -7.38 18.74
C PHE A 152 -3.92 -6.01 18.60
N ALA A 153 -3.47 -5.68 17.39
CA ALA A 153 -2.81 -4.40 17.13
C ALA A 153 -3.73 -3.20 17.38
N VAL A 154 -5.02 -3.32 17.04
CA VAL A 154 -6.03 -2.27 17.30
C VAL A 154 -6.22 -2.11 18.79
N LEU A 155 -6.53 -3.18 19.53
CA LEU A 155 -6.72 -3.12 20.98
C LEU A 155 -5.53 -2.50 21.71
N ILE A 156 -4.31 -2.93 21.39
CA ILE A 156 -3.08 -2.36 21.97
C ILE A 156 -2.94 -0.89 21.57
N GLY A 157 -3.11 -0.57 20.28
CA GLY A 157 -2.98 0.78 19.76
C GLY A 157 -4.01 1.77 20.31
N VAL A 158 -5.15 1.28 20.83
CA VAL A 158 -6.17 2.09 21.52
C VAL A 158 -6.09 2.01 23.05
N GLY A 159 -5.02 1.43 23.60
CA GLY A 159 -4.65 1.57 25.02
C GLY A 159 -4.65 0.30 25.85
N ALA A 160 -4.98 -0.87 25.28
CA ALA A 160 -4.88 -2.14 25.98
C ALA A 160 -3.42 -2.45 26.34
N THR A 161 -3.22 -2.83 27.59
CA THR A 161 -1.94 -3.26 28.18
C THR A 161 -1.69 -4.71 27.78
N THR A 162 -2.66 -5.58 28.00
CA THR A 162 -2.65 -6.97 27.54
C THR A 162 -3.96 -7.33 26.84
N VAL A 163 -3.90 -8.38 26.01
CA VAL A 163 -5.05 -8.94 25.29
C VAL A 163 -5.03 -10.46 25.41
N HIS A 164 -6.18 -11.04 25.78
CA HIS A 164 -6.43 -12.48 25.84
C HIS A 164 -7.63 -12.84 24.94
N ALA A 165 -7.38 -13.61 23.88
CA ALA A 165 -8.39 -14.01 22.90
C ALA A 165 -9.01 -15.36 23.26
N TYR A 166 -9.80 -15.41 24.34
CA TYR A 166 -10.22 -16.66 24.96
C TYR A 166 -11.08 -17.56 24.04
N LEU A 167 -11.97 -16.98 23.22
CA LEU A 167 -12.79 -17.76 22.28
C LEU A 167 -11.97 -18.31 21.10
N THR A 168 -10.92 -17.59 20.69
CA THR A 168 -9.95 -18.10 19.71
C THR A 168 -9.17 -19.28 20.27
N GLU A 169 -8.77 -19.22 21.55
CA GLU A 169 -8.17 -20.39 22.21
C GLU A 169 -9.12 -21.56 22.34
N ALA A 170 -10.37 -21.33 22.70
CA ALA A 170 -11.39 -22.39 22.70
C ALA A 170 -11.55 -23.02 21.31
N THR A 171 -11.49 -22.21 20.25
CA THR A 171 -11.51 -22.68 18.86
C THR A 171 -10.26 -23.52 18.52
N ILE A 172 -9.08 -23.12 19.00
CA ILE A 172 -7.85 -23.92 18.87
C ILE A 172 -7.99 -25.24 19.62
N ALA A 173 -8.54 -25.24 20.83
CA ALA A 173 -8.77 -26.43 21.63
C ALA A 173 -9.75 -27.42 20.96
N ASP A 174 -10.85 -26.93 20.37
CA ASP A 174 -11.78 -27.76 19.57
C ASP A 174 -11.05 -28.40 18.38
N ARG A 175 -10.29 -27.61 17.62
CA ARG A 175 -9.55 -28.13 16.45
C ARG A 175 -8.49 -29.14 16.85
N TRP A 176 -7.84 -28.93 17.99
CA TRP A 176 -6.85 -29.84 18.55
C TRP A 176 -7.49 -31.15 19.01
N SER A 177 -8.61 -31.11 19.73
CA SER A 177 -9.31 -32.32 20.21
C SER A 177 -9.79 -33.20 19.05
N ARG A 178 -10.05 -32.61 17.89
CA ARG A 178 -10.40 -33.28 16.62
C ARG A 178 -9.18 -33.79 15.84
N GLY A 179 -7.95 -33.59 16.34
CA GLY A 179 -6.71 -34.06 15.71
C GLY A 179 -6.27 -33.27 14.47
N LEU A 180 -6.78 -32.03 14.25
CA LEU A 180 -6.51 -31.26 13.02
C LEU A 180 -5.10 -30.66 12.95
N PHE A 181 -4.35 -30.66 14.05
CA PHE A 181 -2.97 -30.14 14.10
C PHE A 181 -1.89 -31.23 14.04
N GLY A 182 -2.30 -32.50 13.89
CA GLY A 182 -1.41 -33.66 14.04
C GLY A 182 -1.37 -34.17 15.48
N LYS A 183 -0.85 -35.38 15.67
CA LYS A 183 -0.86 -36.08 16.97
C LYS A 183 0.27 -35.66 17.91
N ASP A 184 1.30 -35.00 17.38
CA ASP A 184 2.54 -34.72 18.12
C ASP A 184 2.54 -33.37 18.85
N LEU A 185 1.47 -32.58 18.72
CA LEU A 185 1.37 -31.26 19.36
C LEU A 185 0.45 -31.33 20.57
N SER A 186 0.91 -30.83 21.72
CA SER A 186 0.03 -30.57 22.86
C SER A 186 -0.85 -29.34 22.60
N LEU A 187 -1.89 -29.15 23.43
CA LEU A 187 -2.70 -27.93 23.38
C LEU A 187 -1.85 -26.69 23.71
N ASP A 188 -0.92 -26.79 24.64
CA ASP A 188 -0.04 -25.69 25.02
C ASP A 188 0.96 -25.34 23.91
N ASP A 189 1.46 -26.32 23.15
CA ASP A 189 2.24 -26.06 21.94
C ASP A 189 1.42 -25.27 20.91
N CYS A 190 0.14 -25.61 20.74
CA CYS A 190 -0.76 -24.89 19.84
C CYS A 190 -0.95 -23.43 20.28
N ARG A 191 -1.17 -23.20 21.58
CA ARG A 191 -1.30 -21.85 22.17
C ARG A 191 -0.02 -21.02 22.02
N LEU A 192 1.14 -21.60 22.31
CA LEU A 192 2.43 -20.92 22.16
C LEU A 192 2.75 -20.56 20.71
N ARG A 193 2.37 -21.42 19.76
CA ARG A 193 2.48 -21.12 18.32
C ARG A 193 1.52 -20.01 17.89
N PHE A 194 0.31 -19.98 18.43
CA PHE A 194 -0.63 -18.88 18.23
C PHE A 194 -0.04 -17.56 18.75
N ARG A 195 0.42 -17.53 20.01
CA ARG A 195 1.10 -16.36 20.59
C ARG A 195 2.25 -15.88 19.72
N LYS A 196 3.14 -16.79 19.30
CA LYS A 196 4.27 -16.45 18.42
C LYS A 196 3.81 -15.82 17.11
N ALA A 197 2.75 -16.35 16.48
CA ALA A 197 2.22 -15.80 15.24
C ALA A 197 1.64 -14.39 15.44
N ILE A 198 0.96 -14.14 16.55
CA ILE A 198 0.46 -12.81 16.92
C ILE A 198 1.62 -11.86 17.22
N ASP A 199 2.63 -12.29 17.98
CA ASP A 199 3.82 -11.49 18.31
C ASP A 199 4.56 -11.04 17.04
N ASP A 200 4.87 -11.97 16.14
CA ASP A 200 5.53 -11.65 14.88
C ASP A 200 4.64 -10.74 14.00
N GLY A 201 3.31 -10.90 14.09
CA GLY A 201 2.32 -10.04 13.45
C GLY A 201 2.29 -8.62 14.01
N LEU A 202 2.38 -8.46 15.34
CA LEU A 202 2.45 -7.17 16.03
C LEU A 202 3.74 -6.44 15.65
N LEU A 203 4.89 -7.13 15.76
CA LEU A 203 6.18 -6.60 15.30
C LEU A 203 6.08 -6.11 13.86
N LYS A 204 5.47 -6.92 12.99
CA LYS A 204 5.28 -6.55 11.60
C LYS A 204 4.39 -5.33 11.40
N ILE A 205 3.27 -5.20 12.13
CA ILE A 205 2.38 -4.04 12.02
C ILE A 205 3.09 -2.76 12.50
N MET A 206 3.77 -2.80 13.65
CA MET A 206 4.53 -1.65 14.15
C MET A 206 5.64 -1.23 13.20
N ALA A 207 6.34 -2.20 12.61
CA ALA A 207 7.44 -1.97 11.68
C ALA A 207 7.01 -1.22 10.42
N LYS A 208 5.74 -1.32 9.98
CA LYS A 208 5.22 -0.60 8.79
C LYS A 208 5.35 0.92 8.90
N MET A 209 5.41 1.45 10.13
CA MET A 209 5.56 2.87 10.42
C MET A 209 6.92 3.21 11.04
N GLY A 210 7.83 2.24 11.12
CA GLY A 210 9.14 2.43 11.76
C GLY A 210 9.09 2.43 13.29
N ILE A 211 8.05 1.88 13.91
CA ILE A 211 7.97 1.77 15.38
C ILE A 211 8.61 0.45 15.82
N ALA A 212 9.61 0.55 16.71
CA ALA A 212 10.35 -0.61 17.21
C ALA A 212 9.77 -1.21 18.51
N VAL A 213 9.08 -0.41 19.34
CA VAL A 213 8.70 -0.83 20.70
C VAL A 213 7.21 -0.67 20.96
N VAL A 214 6.58 -1.72 21.50
CA VAL A 214 5.13 -1.75 21.76
C VAL A 214 4.68 -0.71 22.76
N SER A 215 5.56 -0.28 23.69
CA SER A 215 5.25 0.78 24.65
C SER A 215 4.95 2.12 23.98
N SER A 216 5.62 2.44 22.87
CA SER A 216 5.37 3.65 22.08
C SER A 216 4.22 3.49 21.10
N TYR A 217 3.92 2.25 20.70
CA TYR A 217 2.78 1.95 19.84
C TYR A 217 1.44 2.00 20.60
N ARG A 218 1.44 1.55 21.87
CA ARG A 218 0.26 1.44 22.73
C ARG A 218 -0.37 2.81 22.98
N GLY A 219 -1.68 2.91 22.76
CA GLY A 219 -2.41 4.17 22.90
C GLY A 219 -2.01 5.25 21.89
N GLY A 220 -1.23 4.91 20.85
CA GLY A 220 -0.78 5.85 19.83
C GLY A 220 -1.82 6.16 18.74
N TYR A 221 -2.95 5.45 18.72
CA TYR A 221 -4.02 5.60 17.72
C TYR A 221 -3.51 5.60 16.27
N ASN A 222 -2.58 4.68 15.99
CA ASN A 222 -1.83 4.53 14.75
C ASN A 222 -2.66 4.00 13.55
N PHE A 223 -3.92 4.38 13.47
CA PHE A 223 -4.90 3.89 12.50
C PHE A 223 -5.59 5.05 11.80
N GLU A 224 -6.35 4.75 10.77
CA GLU A 224 -7.27 5.68 10.12
C GLU A 224 -8.66 5.04 10.12
N ALA A 225 -9.65 5.75 10.63
CA ALA A 225 -11.04 5.31 10.56
C ALA A 225 -11.64 5.68 9.21
N VAL A 226 -12.13 4.67 8.50
CA VAL A 226 -12.91 4.83 7.27
C VAL A 226 -14.30 4.28 7.54
N GLY A 227 -15.30 5.17 7.56
CA GLY A 227 -16.69 4.77 7.77
C GLY A 227 -17.12 4.68 9.24
N LEU A 228 -16.40 5.30 10.18
CA LEU A 228 -16.92 5.57 11.54
C LEU A 228 -17.32 7.04 11.64
N SER A 229 -18.35 7.34 12.42
CA SER A 229 -18.78 8.72 12.61
C SER A 229 -17.69 9.58 13.27
N ARG A 230 -17.50 10.80 12.80
CA ARG A 230 -16.51 11.73 13.36
C ARG A 230 -16.76 12.00 14.85
N ALA A 231 -18.03 12.07 15.25
CA ALA A 231 -18.41 12.25 16.65
C ALA A 231 -17.94 11.09 17.54
N LEU A 232 -18.13 9.85 17.08
CA LEU A 232 -17.64 8.65 17.78
C LEU A 232 -16.11 8.63 17.84
N VAL A 233 -15.44 8.95 16.73
CA VAL A 233 -13.97 8.99 16.67
C VAL A 233 -13.40 10.05 17.60
N ASN A 234 -13.95 11.26 17.61
CA ASN A 234 -13.52 12.33 18.51
C ASN A 234 -13.74 11.98 19.99
N ASP A 235 -14.81 11.25 20.32
CA ASP A 235 -15.05 10.83 21.70
C ASP A 235 -14.11 9.70 22.14
N LEU A 236 -13.98 8.63 21.34
CA LEU A 236 -13.31 7.40 21.77
C LEU A 236 -11.84 7.28 21.35
N PHE A 237 -11.45 7.89 20.22
CA PHE A 237 -10.15 7.69 19.56
C PHE A 237 -9.49 9.04 19.21
N PRO A 238 -9.15 9.87 20.22
CA PRO A 238 -8.67 11.23 19.99
C PRO A 238 -7.41 11.25 19.11
N GLY A 239 -7.45 12.07 18.05
CA GLY A 239 -6.32 12.24 17.12
C GLY A 239 -6.28 11.22 15.97
N MET A 240 -7.13 10.18 15.98
CA MET A 240 -7.24 9.26 14.85
C MET A 240 -7.93 9.96 13.66
N PRO A 241 -7.34 9.95 12.45
CA PRO A 241 -7.97 10.54 11.27
C PRO A 241 -9.28 9.83 10.91
N ALA A 242 -10.32 10.62 10.62
CA ALA A 242 -11.63 10.15 10.15
C ALA A 242 -12.17 11.09 9.07
N LYS A 243 -11.58 11.03 7.88
CA LYS A 243 -11.90 11.93 6.77
C LYS A 243 -13.35 11.77 6.31
N ILE A 244 -13.80 10.53 6.18
CA ILE A 244 -15.19 10.19 5.82
C ILE A 244 -15.90 9.71 7.08
N SER A 245 -17.01 10.38 7.41
CA SER A 245 -17.88 9.99 8.51
C SER A 245 -18.79 8.82 8.09
N GLY A 246 -19.40 8.10 9.04
CA GLY A 246 -20.16 6.88 8.76
C GLY A 246 -20.86 6.32 9.99
N GLU A 247 -20.63 5.03 10.28
CA GLU A 247 -21.30 4.25 11.31
C GLU A 247 -21.24 4.92 12.69
N GLY A 248 -22.40 5.09 13.32
CA GLY A 248 -22.56 5.65 14.66
C GLY A 248 -22.91 4.57 15.69
N TYR A 249 -23.29 5.01 16.90
CA TYR A 249 -23.73 4.09 17.95
C TYR A 249 -24.95 3.25 17.54
N GLN A 250 -25.89 3.82 16.76
CA GLN A 250 -27.09 3.11 16.31
C GLN A 250 -26.73 1.94 15.40
N SER A 251 -25.92 2.20 14.39
CA SER A 251 -25.48 1.22 13.43
C SER A 251 -24.64 0.11 14.07
N LEU A 252 -23.75 0.49 15.00
CA LEU A 252 -22.95 -0.45 15.77
C LEU A 252 -23.79 -1.32 16.70
N PHE A 253 -24.83 -0.74 17.31
CA PHE A 253 -25.82 -1.48 18.09
C PHE A 253 -26.58 -2.50 17.22
N ILE A 254 -27.14 -2.07 16.08
CA ILE A 254 -27.83 -2.96 15.14
C ILE A 254 -26.91 -4.10 14.71
N SER A 255 -25.67 -3.81 14.30
CA SER A 255 -24.71 -4.84 13.89
C SER A 255 -24.40 -5.84 15.00
N ALA A 256 -24.25 -5.38 16.25
CA ALA A 256 -24.03 -6.25 17.39
C ALA A 256 -25.28 -7.12 17.68
N SER A 257 -26.47 -6.53 17.63
CA SER A 257 -27.75 -7.19 17.86
C SER A 257 -28.07 -8.25 16.78
N GLU A 258 -27.82 -7.96 15.51
CA GLU A 258 -27.99 -8.92 14.42
C GLU A 258 -27.06 -10.13 14.56
N LYS A 259 -25.78 -9.90 14.86
CA LYS A 259 -24.81 -10.97 15.12
C LYS A 259 -25.21 -11.80 16.33
N HIS A 260 -25.69 -11.15 17.39
CA HIS A 260 -26.19 -11.80 18.60
C HIS A 260 -27.40 -12.69 18.29
N ALA A 261 -28.42 -12.15 17.63
CA ALA A 261 -29.61 -12.90 17.24
C ALA A 261 -29.27 -14.11 16.37
N ALA A 262 -28.33 -13.97 15.44
CA ALA A 262 -27.85 -15.08 14.62
C ALA A 262 -27.10 -16.16 15.43
N ALA A 263 -26.32 -15.76 16.43
CA ALA A 263 -25.55 -16.68 17.28
C ALA A 263 -26.42 -17.46 18.28
N PHE A 264 -27.53 -16.87 18.73
CA PHE A 264 -28.48 -17.50 19.66
C PHE A 264 -29.71 -18.13 18.97
N ASP A 265 -29.77 -18.11 17.63
CA ASP A 265 -30.73 -18.93 16.89
C ASP A 265 -30.34 -20.41 17.01
N ARG A 266 -31.18 -21.20 17.68
CA ARG A 266 -30.96 -22.64 17.92
C ARG A 266 -30.84 -23.48 16.64
N ARG A 267 -31.16 -22.93 15.47
CA ARG A 267 -30.98 -23.58 14.16
C ARG A 267 -29.55 -23.43 13.62
N ALA A 268 -28.75 -22.50 14.14
CA ALA A 268 -27.38 -22.26 13.71
C ALA A 268 -26.41 -23.33 14.28
N LEU A 269 -26.27 -24.47 13.57
CA LEU A 269 -25.41 -25.57 14.00
C LEU A 269 -23.93 -25.40 13.61
N THR A 270 -23.64 -24.59 12.59
CA THR A 270 -22.29 -24.40 12.05
C THR A 270 -22.08 -22.98 11.57
N LEU A 271 -20.84 -22.49 11.67
CA LEU A 271 -20.46 -21.20 11.07
C LEU A 271 -20.66 -21.21 9.55
N PRO A 272 -21.10 -20.10 8.94
CA PRO A 272 -21.09 -19.94 7.49
C PRO A 272 -19.68 -20.11 6.91
N VAL A 273 -19.58 -20.56 5.66
CA VAL A 273 -18.28 -20.77 4.97
C VAL A 273 -17.49 -19.47 4.81
N GLY A 274 -18.19 -18.35 4.59
CA GLY A 274 -17.60 -17.03 4.33
C GLY A 274 -17.04 -16.88 2.90
N GLY A 275 -17.03 -15.64 2.42
CA GLY A 275 -16.52 -15.22 1.12
C GLY A 275 -15.51 -14.06 1.21
N PHE A 276 -15.20 -13.54 2.40
CA PHE A 276 -14.35 -12.37 2.61
C PHE A 276 -13.00 -12.44 1.88
N TYR A 277 -12.26 -13.54 2.02
CA TYR A 277 -10.93 -13.69 1.40
C TYR A 277 -10.98 -14.14 -0.07
N ARG A 278 -12.06 -14.81 -0.46
CA ARG A 278 -12.24 -15.37 -1.81
C ARG A 278 -13.72 -15.52 -2.11
N HIS A 279 -14.13 -15.03 -3.26
CA HIS A 279 -15.51 -15.13 -3.74
C HIS A 279 -16.05 -16.56 -3.64
N ARG A 280 -17.24 -16.67 -3.04
CA ARG A 280 -18.08 -17.88 -2.96
C ARG A 280 -19.50 -17.50 -3.34
N ALA A 281 -20.22 -18.43 -3.96
CA ALA A 281 -21.65 -18.22 -4.23
C ALA A 281 -22.40 -18.06 -2.89
N GLY A 282 -23.21 -17.01 -2.77
CA GLY A 282 -23.94 -16.66 -1.54
C GLY A 282 -23.09 -16.05 -0.42
N GLY A 283 -21.80 -15.77 -0.66
CA GLY A 283 -20.93 -15.03 0.27
C GLY A 283 -20.94 -13.52 0.03
N GLU A 284 -20.00 -12.82 0.63
CA GLU A 284 -19.83 -11.38 0.47
C GLU A 284 -19.62 -11.00 -1.01
N PRO A 285 -20.11 -9.84 -1.46
CA PRO A 285 -19.92 -9.38 -2.82
C PRO A 285 -18.44 -9.12 -3.12
N HIS A 286 -17.99 -9.55 -4.30
CA HIS A 286 -16.68 -9.20 -4.85
C HIS A 286 -16.89 -8.47 -6.17
N ALA A 287 -16.07 -7.46 -6.42
CA ALA A 287 -16.07 -6.76 -7.71
C ALA A 287 -15.58 -7.62 -8.90
N TYR A 288 -15.23 -8.89 -8.66
CA TYR A 288 -14.92 -9.89 -9.68
C TYR A 288 -15.76 -11.14 -9.42
N SER A 289 -16.68 -11.43 -10.33
CA SER A 289 -17.46 -12.67 -10.37
C SER A 289 -17.11 -13.48 -11.62
N ALA A 290 -17.40 -14.78 -11.61
CA ALA A 290 -17.13 -15.65 -12.76
C ALA A 290 -17.85 -15.17 -14.04
N GLN A 291 -19.10 -14.73 -13.90
CA GLN A 291 -19.92 -14.24 -15.01
C GLN A 291 -19.34 -12.97 -15.63
N LEU A 292 -18.98 -11.97 -14.81
CA LEU A 292 -18.40 -10.71 -15.30
C LEU A 292 -17.04 -10.95 -15.95
N MET A 293 -16.20 -11.80 -15.36
CA MET A 293 -14.92 -12.17 -15.98
C MET A 293 -15.12 -12.87 -17.33
N HIS A 294 -16.10 -13.75 -17.44
CA HIS A 294 -16.40 -14.42 -18.70
C HIS A 294 -16.86 -13.43 -19.78
N LEU A 295 -17.77 -12.51 -19.45
CA LEU A 295 -18.20 -11.45 -20.39
C LEU A 295 -17.01 -10.63 -20.89
N LEU A 296 -16.14 -10.19 -19.98
CA LEU A 296 -14.94 -9.43 -20.34
C LEU A 296 -14.00 -10.24 -21.25
N GLN A 297 -13.69 -11.48 -20.87
CA GLN A 297 -12.81 -12.36 -21.63
C GLN A 297 -13.35 -12.66 -23.03
N THR A 298 -14.66 -12.85 -23.15
CA THR A 298 -15.35 -13.00 -24.43
C THR A 298 -15.23 -11.72 -25.24
N ALA A 299 -15.57 -10.55 -24.67
CA ALA A 299 -15.52 -9.27 -25.35
C ALA A 299 -14.15 -8.97 -25.96
N VAL A 300 -13.06 -9.14 -25.19
CA VAL A 300 -11.70 -8.86 -25.68
C VAL A 300 -11.20 -9.90 -26.69
N SER A 301 -11.73 -11.13 -26.64
CA SER A 301 -11.34 -12.20 -27.56
C SER A 301 -12.08 -12.12 -28.90
N THR A 302 -13.33 -11.65 -28.89
CA THR A 302 -14.16 -11.50 -30.10
C THR A 302 -14.18 -10.08 -30.66
N ASP A 303 -13.40 -9.17 -30.05
CA ASP A 303 -13.37 -7.74 -30.36
C ASP A 303 -14.79 -7.11 -30.37
N SER A 304 -15.58 -7.41 -29.34
CA SER A 304 -16.98 -6.98 -29.24
C SER A 304 -17.18 -5.93 -28.16
N TYR A 305 -17.23 -4.66 -28.58
CA TYR A 305 -17.55 -3.55 -27.69
C TYR A 305 -18.96 -3.67 -27.07
N SER A 306 -19.93 -4.23 -27.79
CA SER A 306 -21.27 -4.46 -27.24
C SER A 306 -21.29 -5.48 -26.09
N THR A 307 -20.48 -6.54 -26.16
CA THR A 307 -20.27 -7.46 -25.03
C THR A 307 -19.51 -6.77 -23.88
N TYR A 308 -18.55 -5.90 -24.18
CA TYR A 308 -17.90 -5.08 -23.13
C TYR A 308 -18.88 -4.18 -22.40
N LEU A 309 -19.83 -3.54 -23.10
CA LEU A 309 -20.87 -2.73 -22.46
C LEU A 309 -21.79 -3.57 -21.55
N GLN A 310 -22.05 -4.85 -21.87
CA GLN A 310 -22.73 -5.76 -20.95
C GLN A 310 -21.90 -6.02 -19.69
N PHE A 311 -20.58 -6.19 -19.83
CA PHE A 311 -19.67 -6.27 -18.68
C PHE A 311 -19.70 -4.99 -17.84
N SER A 312 -19.57 -3.81 -18.46
CA SER A 312 -19.56 -2.52 -17.74
C SER A 312 -20.87 -2.28 -16.98
N ARG A 313 -22.02 -2.54 -17.61
CA ARG A 313 -23.34 -2.50 -16.95
C ARG A 313 -23.43 -3.48 -15.80
N GLY A 314 -23.00 -4.73 -16.01
CA GLY A 314 -22.99 -5.74 -14.95
C GLY A 314 -22.06 -5.39 -13.78
N VAL A 315 -21.02 -4.58 -13.98
CA VAL A 315 -20.22 -4.01 -12.88
C VAL A 315 -20.98 -2.91 -12.15
N ALA A 316 -21.69 -2.03 -12.88
CA ALA A 316 -22.51 -0.96 -12.31
C ALA A 316 -23.74 -1.46 -11.54
N ASP A 317 -24.29 -2.61 -11.93
CA ASP A 317 -25.45 -3.25 -11.29
C ASP A 317 -25.10 -4.00 -9.99
N LEU A 318 -23.81 -4.10 -9.64
CA LEU A 318 -23.40 -4.68 -8.36
C LEU A 318 -23.85 -3.79 -7.19
N PRO A 319 -24.14 -4.37 -6.02
CA PRO A 319 -24.27 -3.59 -4.79
C PRO A 319 -23.01 -2.73 -4.57
N PRO A 320 -23.12 -1.51 -4.02
CA PRO A 320 -21.97 -0.64 -3.80
C PRO A 320 -20.84 -1.36 -3.04
N VAL A 321 -19.65 -1.40 -3.64
CA VAL A 321 -18.44 -2.03 -3.05
C VAL A 321 -17.39 -0.97 -2.72
N TYR A 322 -17.34 0.11 -3.50
CA TYR A 322 -16.36 1.19 -3.38
C TYR A 322 -17.03 2.54 -3.14
N LEU A 323 -16.27 3.52 -2.65
CA LEU A 323 -16.76 4.88 -2.44
C LEU A 323 -17.28 5.51 -3.73
N ARG A 324 -16.61 5.27 -4.85
CA ARG A 324 -17.07 5.76 -6.17
C ARG A 324 -18.37 5.14 -6.65
N ASP A 325 -18.90 4.11 -6.00
CA ASP A 325 -20.21 3.53 -6.33
C ASP A 325 -21.35 4.38 -5.70
N LEU A 326 -21.02 5.28 -4.78
CA LEU A 326 -21.97 6.15 -4.08
C LEU A 326 -22.15 7.53 -4.72
N VAL A 327 -21.49 7.76 -5.86
CA VAL A 327 -21.54 9.03 -6.60
C VAL A 327 -22.10 8.84 -8.00
N GLU A 328 -22.73 9.87 -8.53
CA GLU A 328 -23.15 9.96 -9.92
C GLU A 328 -22.58 11.21 -10.58
N PHE A 329 -22.60 11.19 -11.92
CA PHE A 329 -22.27 12.34 -12.75
C PHE A 329 -23.41 13.36 -12.76
N ASN A 330 -23.05 14.63 -12.70
CA ASN A 330 -23.96 15.76 -12.96
C ASN A 330 -23.98 16.06 -14.46
N TYR A 331 -24.93 15.46 -15.18
CA TYR A 331 -25.06 15.68 -16.62
C TYR A 331 -25.78 17.01 -16.93
N PRO A 332 -25.32 17.75 -17.96
CA PRO A 332 -26.09 18.87 -18.51
C PRO A 332 -27.35 18.38 -19.23
N SER A 333 -28.26 19.30 -19.56
CA SER A 333 -29.47 18.99 -20.33
C SER A 333 -29.17 18.49 -21.76
N GLN A 334 -28.05 18.95 -22.34
CA GLN A 334 -27.59 18.56 -23.67
C GLN A 334 -26.08 18.31 -23.64
N GLY A 335 -25.67 17.13 -24.09
CA GLY A 335 -24.27 16.78 -24.29
C GLY A 335 -23.70 17.29 -25.63
N VAL A 336 -22.48 16.86 -25.96
CA VAL A 336 -21.83 17.13 -27.25
C VAL A 336 -21.85 15.89 -28.16
N PRO A 337 -21.74 16.04 -29.49
CA PRO A 337 -21.59 14.90 -30.39
C PRO A 337 -20.35 14.08 -30.06
N LEU A 338 -20.44 12.74 -30.08
CA LEU A 338 -19.32 11.85 -29.79
C LEU A 338 -18.09 12.10 -30.67
N ASP A 339 -18.32 12.45 -31.94
CA ASP A 339 -17.26 12.77 -32.91
C ASP A 339 -16.47 14.04 -32.58
N SER A 340 -17.01 14.90 -31.70
CA SER A 340 -16.31 16.08 -31.20
C SER A 340 -15.41 15.81 -29.99
N VAL A 341 -15.48 14.61 -29.41
CA VAL A 341 -14.65 14.19 -28.29
C VAL A 341 -13.32 13.66 -28.80
N GLU A 342 -12.24 13.93 -28.06
CA GLU A 342 -10.88 13.46 -28.37
C GLU A 342 -10.83 11.98 -28.76
N ALA A 343 -9.90 11.64 -29.65
CA ALA A 343 -9.80 10.30 -30.21
C ALA A 343 -9.37 9.27 -29.15
N ILE A 344 -9.80 8.02 -29.34
CA ILE A 344 -9.39 6.85 -28.52
C ILE A 344 -7.87 6.79 -28.36
N THR A 345 -7.11 7.12 -29.41
CA THR A 345 -5.65 7.12 -29.40
C THR A 345 -5.05 8.08 -28.37
N GLU A 346 -5.65 9.25 -28.14
CA GLU A 346 -5.17 10.20 -27.12
C GLU A 346 -5.52 9.74 -25.70
N ILE A 347 -6.71 9.18 -25.51
CA ILE A 347 -7.12 8.63 -24.21
C ILE A 347 -6.24 7.43 -23.81
N ARG A 348 -5.97 6.50 -24.73
CA ARG A 348 -5.17 5.30 -24.43
C ARG A 348 -3.74 5.61 -24.01
N LYS A 349 -3.14 6.72 -24.48
CA LYS A 349 -1.79 7.17 -24.02
C LYS A 349 -1.74 7.50 -22.53
N ARG A 350 -2.89 7.75 -21.90
CA ARG A 350 -3.03 7.98 -20.45
C ARG A 350 -3.16 6.67 -19.67
N PHE A 351 -3.34 5.55 -20.33
CA PHE A 351 -3.41 4.24 -19.68
C PHE A 351 -2.03 3.64 -19.46
N VAL A 352 -1.90 2.96 -18.32
CA VAL A 352 -0.67 2.32 -17.88
C VAL A 352 -0.99 0.91 -17.40
N THR A 353 -0.23 -0.09 -17.84
CA THR A 353 -0.22 -1.40 -17.16
C THR A 353 0.75 -1.30 -15.98
N PRO A 354 0.28 -1.42 -14.72
CA PRO A 354 1.09 -1.19 -13.53
C PRO A 354 2.25 -2.17 -13.38
N GLY A 355 3.22 -1.80 -12.53
CA GLY A 355 4.40 -2.63 -12.27
C GLY A 355 4.05 -3.96 -11.62
N MET A 356 4.11 -5.02 -12.40
CA MET A 356 3.90 -6.40 -11.96
C MET A 356 5.15 -7.19 -12.32
N SER A 357 5.92 -7.63 -11.32
CA SER A 357 7.27 -8.14 -11.57
C SER A 357 7.29 -9.41 -12.43
N LEU A 358 8.25 -9.48 -13.34
CA LEU A 358 8.73 -10.74 -13.88
C LEU A 358 9.20 -11.65 -12.73
N GLY A 359 8.64 -12.85 -12.64
CA GLY A 359 8.74 -13.75 -11.48
C GLY A 359 7.39 -13.90 -10.78
N ALA A 360 6.71 -12.81 -10.46
CA ALA A 360 5.30 -12.90 -10.02
C ALA A 360 4.42 -13.35 -11.20
N LEU A 361 4.55 -12.64 -12.32
CA LEU A 361 4.00 -13.05 -13.62
C LEU A 361 4.97 -13.98 -14.35
N SER A 362 4.43 -14.81 -15.22
CA SER A 362 5.20 -15.55 -16.23
C SER A 362 5.88 -14.60 -17.21
N PRO A 363 6.99 -15.02 -17.86
CA PRO A 363 7.59 -14.25 -18.95
C PRO A 363 6.59 -13.89 -20.06
N GLU A 364 5.74 -14.83 -20.43
CA GLU A 364 4.75 -14.66 -21.50
C GLU A 364 3.74 -13.56 -21.16
N ALA A 365 3.18 -13.58 -19.96
CA ALA A 365 2.22 -12.56 -19.53
C ALA A 365 2.86 -11.18 -19.39
N HIS A 366 4.11 -11.13 -18.92
CA HIS A 366 4.84 -9.87 -18.75
C HIS A 366 5.18 -9.22 -20.10
N GLU A 367 5.69 -10.00 -21.05
CA GLU A 367 6.00 -9.52 -22.41
C GLU A 367 4.73 -9.12 -23.17
N THR A 368 3.64 -9.89 -23.03
CA THR A 368 2.35 -9.57 -23.65
C THR A 368 1.86 -8.17 -23.28
N LEU A 369 1.97 -7.79 -22.01
CA LEU A 369 1.58 -6.45 -21.55
C LEU A 369 2.47 -5.36 -22.17
N ALA A 370 3.79 -5.56 -22.19
CA ALA A 370 4.71 -4.58 -22.75
C ALA A 370 4.45 -4.36 -24.25
N ILE A 371 4.32 -5.45 -25.02
CA ILE A 371 4.03 -5.40 -26.46
C ILE A 371 2.71 -4.70 -26.72
N ALA A 372 1.64 -5.06 -26.00
CA ALA A 372 0.32 -4.46 -26.16
C ALA A 372 0.36 -2.95 -25.97
N MET A 373 0.96 -2.48 -24.87
CA MET A 373 0.98 -1.06 -24.54
C MET A 373 1.86 -0.27 -25.51
N ASN A 374 3.01 -0.82 -25.91
CA ASN A 374 3.87 -0.19 -26.91
C ASN A 374 3.19 -0.02 -28.27
N ARG A 375 2.43 -1.03 -28.74
CA ARG A 375 1.70 -0.96 -30.02
C ARG A 375 0.68 0.19 -30.08
N ILE A 376 0.12 0.60 -28.94
CA ILE A 376 -0.87 1.68 -28.86
C ILE A 376 -0.31 3.01 -28.33
N GLY A 377 1.02 3.10 -28.14
CA GLY A 377 1.69 4.29 -27.59
C GLY A 377 1.35 4.57 -26.12
N ALA A 378 0.83 3.58 -25.41
CA ALA A 378 0.58 3.62 -23.97
C ALA A 378 1.82 3.12 -23.20
N LYS A 379 1.71 2.95 -21.88
CA LYS A 379 2.88 2.65 -21.03
C LYS A 379 2.74 1.31 -20.33
N ALA A 380 3.84 0.56 -20.27
CA ALA A 380 3.99 -0.61 -19.41
C ALA A 380 5.11 -0.41 -18.40
N VAL A 381 4.93 -0.97 -17.21
CA VAL A 381 5.88 -0.86 -16.09
C VAL A 381 6.50 -2.23 -15.81
N SER A 382 7.83 -2.29 -15.72
CA SER A 382 8.56 -3.57 -15.52
C SER A 382 8.20 -4.30 -14.22
N GLY A 383 7.81 -3.54 -13.19
CA GLY A 383 7.73 -4.02 -11.81
C GLY A 383 9.11 -4.26 -11.18
N GLU A 384 9.11 -4.76 -9.94
CA GLU A 384 10.29 -4.91 -9.07
C GLU A 384 11.25 -6.08 -9.42
N GLY A 385 11.10 -6.69 -10.60
CA GLY A 385 11.75 -7.97 -10.92
C GLY A 385 13.00 -7.89 -11.78
N GLY A 386 13.43 -6.70 -12.19
CA GLY A 386 14.36 -6.51 -13.32
C GLY A 386 13.68 -6.78 -14.67
N GLU A 387 14.42 -6.58 -15.75
CA GLU A 387 13.95 -6.87 -17.10
C GLU A 387 15.12 -7.33 -17.98
N ALA A 388 14.88 -8.33 -18.83
CA ALA A 388 15.90 -8.93 -19.67
C ALA A 388 16.42 -7.95 -20.74
N ARG A 389 17.74 -7.91 -20.93
CA ARG A 389 18.42 -6.96 -21.84
C ARG A 389 17.95 -7.10 -23.28
N GLU A 390 17.64 -8.32 -23.70
CA GLU A 390 17.19 -8.65 -25.05
C GLU A 390 15.90 -7.91 -25.42
N ARG A 391 15.11 -7.49 -24.42
CA ARG A 391 13.86 -6.74 -24.61
C ARG A 391 14.08 -5.26 -24.87
N TYR A 392 15.28 -4.71 -24.65
CA TYR A 392 15.52 -3.27 -24.78
C TYR A 392 15.52 -2.77 -26.24
N ARG A 393 15.47 -3.70 -27.19
CA ARG A 393 15.34 -3.43 -28.62
C ARG A 393 14.09 -4.12 -29.15
N PRO A 394 13.41 -3.51 -30.15
CA PRO A 394 12.33 -4.20 -30.85
C PRO A 394 12.81 -5.52 -31.45
N TYR A 395 11.94 -6.52 -31.42
CA TYR A 395 12.14 -7.80 -32.06
C TYR A 395 12.07 -7.68 -33.59
N ALA A 396 12.51 -8.72 -34.31
CA ALA A 396 12.54 -8.73 -35.76
C ALA A 396 11.16 -8.52 -36.43
N ASN A 397 10.07 -8.87 -35.73
CA ASN A 397 8.69 -8.67 -36.19
C ASN A 397 8.16 -7.24 -35.92
N GLY A 398 8.97 -6.34 -35.35
CA GLY A 398 8.59 -4.98 -34.98
C GLY A 398 7.95 -4.84 -33.59
N ASP A 399 7.65 -5.94 -32.90
CA ASP A 399 7.13 -5.88 -31.54
C ASP A 399 8.19 -5.37 -30.56
N ASN A 400 7.75 -4.56 -29.61
CA ASN A 400 8.61 -4.03 -28.57
C ASN A 400 8.17 -4.57 -27.21
N ALA A 401 8.97 -5.47 -26.66
CA ALA A 401 8.76 -6.02 -25.32
C ALA A 401 9.41 -5.16 -24.22
N ASN A 402 10.07 -4.05 -24.54
CA ASN A 402 10.64 -3.15 -23.54
C ASN A 402 9.55 -2.45 -22.73
N SER A 403 9.61 -2.50 -21.40
CA SER A 403 8.73 -1.65 -20.57
C SER A 403 9.24 -0.20 -20.56
N ASN A 404 8.45 0.76 -21.04
CA ASN A 404 8.85 2.17 -21.11
C ASN A 404 9.01 2.81 -19.72
N ILE A 405 8.41 2.19 -18.70
CA ILE A 405 8.57 2.56 -17.30
C ILE A 405 9.34 1.45 -16.59
N LYS A 406 10.43 1.84 -15.91
CA LYS A 406 11.27 0.92 -15.15
C LYS A 406 11.13 1.21 -13.66
N GLN A 407 10.86 0.18 -12.88
CA GLN A 407 10.61 0.34 -11.44
C GLN A 407 11.87 0.09 -10.62
N ILE A 408 12.12 0.97 -9.65
CA ILE A 408 13.14 0.79 -8.62
C ILE A 408 12.43 0.59 -7.30
N ALA A 409 12.63 -0.58 -6.71
CA ALA A 409 12.11 -0.96 -5.40
C ALA A 409 13.25 -1.26 -4.42
N SER A 410 12.93 -1.44 -3.13
CA SER A 410 13.89 -1.65 -2.05
C SER A 410 14.96 -2.71 -2.32
N GLY A 411 14.61 -3.84 -2.94
CA GLY A 411 15.57 -4.91 -3.26
C GLY A 411 16.54 -4.63 -4.40
N ARG A 412 16.34 -3.55 -5.19
CA ARG A 412 17.16 -3.17 -6.36
C ARG A 412 17.42 -4.30 -7.38
N PHE A 413 16.52 -5.28 -7.46
CA PHE A 413 16.69 -6.41 -8.37
C PHE A 413 16.74 -5.97 -9.83
N GLY A 414 17.82 -6.37 -10.51
CA GLY A 414 18.04 -6.06 -11.93
C GLY A 414 18.23 -4.58 -12.25
N VAL A 415 18.50 -3.73 -11.25
CA VAL A 415 18.73 -2.30 -11.44
C VAL A 415 20.22 -2.07 -11.73
N ASN A 416 20.53 -1.69 -12.97
CA ASN A 416 21.87 -1.32 -13.43
C ASN A 416 21.79 -0.14 -14.42
N ALA A 417 22.94 0.38 -14.87
CA ALA A 417 22.99 1.53 -15.78
C ALA A 417 22.20 1.33 -17.09
N GLU A 418 22.28 0.15 -17.74
CA GLU A 418 21.57 -0.12 -18.99
C GLU A 418 20.05 -0.22 -18.78
N TYR A 419 19.62 -0.90 -17.71
CA TYR A 419 18.21 -0.97 -17.30
C TYR A 419 17.61 0.42 -17.08
N LEU A 420 18.34 1.31 -16.40
CA LEU A 420 17.93 2.68 -16.13
C LEU A 420 17.97 3.57 -17.38
N GLY A 421 18.84 3.27 -18.34
CA GLY A 421 18.92 3.95 -19.64
C GLY A 421 17.87 3.50 -20.66
N ALA A 422 17.32 2.29 -20.51
CA ALA A 422 16.38 1.67 -21.44
C ALA A 422 14.91 2.07 -21.21
N CYS A 423 14.64 3.29 -20.74
CA CYS A 423 13.28 3.76 -20.44
C CYS A 423 13.10 5.27 -20.55
N ASP A 424 11.83 5.68 -20.55
CA ASP A 424 11.40 7.09 -20.60
C ASP A 424 10.84 7.57 -19.24
N GLU A 425 10.63 6.64 -18.31
CA GLU A 425 10.23 6.93 -16.94
C GLU A 425 10.84 5.91 -15.97
N ILE A 426 11.22 6.41 -14.80
CA ILE A 426 11.68 5.58 -13.69
C ILE A 426 10.68 5.74 -12.53
N GLU A 427 10.10 4.65 -12.06
CA GLU A 427 9.15 4.62 -10.95
C GLU A 427 9.86 4.19 -9.66
N ILE A 428 10.02 5.12 -8.71
CA ILE A 428 10.45 4.82 -7.33
C ILE A 428 9.24 4.23 -6.60
N LYS A 429 9.32 2.94 -6.30
CA LYS A 429 8.26 2.19 -5.61
C LYS A 429 8.43 2.27 -4.10
N VAL A 430 7.92 3.35 -3.50
CA VAL A 430 7.92 3.51 -2.03
C VAL A 430 6.98 2.49 -1.39
N ALA A 431 5.80 2.26 -1.97
CA ALA A 431 4.82 1.30 -1.45
C ALA A 431 3.87 0.75 -2.52
N GLN A 432 3.04 -0.23 -2.16
CA GLN A 432 1.93 -0.72 -2.99
C GLN A 432 0.69 -0.99 -2.13
N GLY A 433 -0.51 -0.79 -2.69
CA GLY A 433 -1.77 -0.85 -1.95
C GLY A 433 -2.03 -2.16 -1.20
N ALA A 434 -1.59 -3.30 -1.75
CA ALA A 434 -1.81 -4.61 -1.15
C ALA A 434 -0.94 -4.93 0.09
N LYS A 435 0.11 -4.12 0.33
CA LYS A 435 1.03 -4.25 1.46
C LYS A 435 1.88 -2.98 1.68
N PRO A 436 1.25 -1.87 2.10
CA PRO A 436 1.98 -0.67 2.48
C PRO A 436 2.86 -0.96 3.71
N GLY A 437 4.03 -0.32 3.75
CA GLY A 437 5.03 -0.50 4.83
C GLY A 437 5.77 -1.84 4.79
N GLU A 438 5.69 -2.59 3.68
CA GLU A 438 6.38 -3.87 3.49
C GLU A 438 7.05 -3.99 2.11
N GLY A 439 8.02 -4.89 2.00
CA GLY A 439 8.72 -5.19 0.76
C GLY A 439 8.01 -6.17 -0.18
N GLY A 440 8.54 -6.24 -1.41
CA GLY A 440 8.24 -7.27 -2.40
C GLY A 440 8.45 -8.69 -1.85
N GLN A 441 7.66 -9.65 -2.33
CA GLN A 441 7.78 -11.06 -1.91
C GLN A 441 7.67 -11.96 -3.13
N LEU A 442 8.68 -12.81 -3.33
CA LEU A 442 8.67 -13.87 -4.32
C LEU A 442 9.05 -15.20 -3.65
N PRO A 443 8.12 -16.17 -3.57
CA PRO A 443 8.42 -17.50 -3.03
C PRO A 443 9.59 -18.17 -3.73
N GLY A 444 10.44 -18.88 -3.00
CA GLY A 444 11.70 -19.44 -3.51
C GLY A 444 11.52 -20.39 -4.70
N PHE A 445 10.44 -21.19 -4.72
CA PHE A 445 10.10 -22.07 -5.85
C PHE A 445 9.66 -21.33 -7.12
N LYS A 446 9.50 -20.00 -7.09
CA LYS A 446 9.33 -19.15 -8.28
C LYS A 446 10.64 -18.45 -8.68
N VAL A 447 11.71 -18.64 -7.94
CA VAL A 447 13.04 -18.11 -8.24
C VAL A 447 13.79 -19.16 -9.06
N THR A 448 13.35 -19.34 -10.30
CA THR A 448 14.02 -20.21 -11.27
C THR A 448 15.41 -19.66 -11.62
N GLU A 449 16.24 -20.43 -12.32
CA GLU A 449 17.56 -19.95 -12.78
C GLU A 449 17.45 -18.69 -13.65
N PHE A 450 16.41 -18.61 -14.49
CA PHE A 450 16.11 -17.43 -15.28
C PHE A 450 15.85 -16.20 -14.40
N ILE A 451 14.98 -16.33 -13.40
CA ILE A 451 14.66 -15.24 -12.47
C ILE A 451 15.88 -14.87 -11.61
N ALA A 452 16.60 -15.87 -11.11
CA ALA A 452 17.79 -15.68 -10.30
C ALA A 452 18.88 -14.91 -11.06
N ARG A 453 19.12 -15.25 -12.33
CA ARG A 453 20.06 -14.53 -13.19
C ARG A 453 19.66 -13.08 -13.39
N LEU A 454 18.39 -12.80 -13.70
CA LEU A 454 17.89 -11.44 -13.88
C LEU A 454 18.01 -10.57 -12.61
N ARG A 455 17.86 -11.20 -11.45
CA ARG A 455 17.86 -10.51 -10.16
C ARG A 455 19.22 -10.51 -9.47
N HIS A 456 20.23 -11.15 -10.05
CA HIS A 456 21.51 -11.43 -9.42
C HIS A 456 21.34 -12.11 -8.04
N SER A 457 20.42 -13.06 -7.96
CA SER A 457 20.09 -13.80 -6.74
C SER A 457 20.41 -15.29 -6.85
N THR A 458 20.20 -16.04 -5.77
CA THR A 458 20.40 -17.50 -5.74
C THR A 458 19.14 -18.24 -6.22
N PRO A 459 19.22 -19.20 -7.15
CA PRO A 459 18.09 -20.04 -7.54
C PRO A 459 17.44 -20.75 -6.34
N GLY A 460 16.11 -20.84 -6.34
CA GLY A 460 15.33 -21.52 -5.29
C GLY A 460 15.19 -20.76 -3.96
N VAL A 461 15.97 -19.69 -3.74
CA VAL A 461 15.96 -18.93 -2.48
C VAL A 461 14.83 -17.88 -2.51
N MET A 462 14.06 -17.81 -1.43
CA MET A 462 12.95 -16.84 -1.31
C MET A 462 13.48 -15.40 -1.28
N LEU A 463 12.85 -14.53 -2.07
CA LEU A 463 13.18 -13.10 -2.11
C LEU A 463 12.12 -12.30 -1.36
N ILE A 464 12.40 -11.96 -0.11
CA ILE A 464 11.66 -10.96 0.66
C ILE A 464 12.47 -9.67 0.59
N SER A 465 11.99 -8.67 -0.11
CA SER A 465 12.71 -7.38 -0.18
C SER A 465 12.65 -6.69 1.19
N PRO A 466 13.65 -5.87 1.55
CA PRO A 466 13.55 -5.00 2.71
C PRO A 466 12.27 -4.14 2.63
N PRO A 467 11.58 -3.86 3.74
CA PRO A 467 10.48 -2.91 3.75
C PRO A 467 10.89 -1.49 3.30
N PRO A 468 12.01 -0.91 3.78
CA PRO A 468 12.44 0.41 3.34
C PRO A 468 13.33 0.33 2.10
N HIS A 469 13.41 1.45 1.38
CA HIS A 469 14.58 1.75 0.57
C HIS A 469 15.70 2.19 1.54
N HIS A 470 16.84 1.48 1.56
CA HIS A 470 17.95 1.82 2.47
C HIS A 470 18.70 3.11 2.10
N ASP A 471 18.29 3.76 1.02
CA ASP A 471 18.74 5.07 0.53
C ASP A 471 17.59 6.09 0.52
N ILE A 472 16.50 5.83 1.27
CA ILE A 472 15.38 6.76 1.49
C ILE A 472 14.90 6.64 2.94
N TYR A 473 15.54 7.38 3.86
CA TYR A 473 15.11 7.47 5.26
C TYR A 473 14.39 8.78 5.60
N SER A 474 14.32 9.68 4.64
CA SER A 474 13.75 11.01 4.77
C SER A 474 13.33 11.57 3.41
N ILE A 475 12.77 12.77 3.40
CA ILE A 475 12.38 13.44 2.15
C ILE A 475 13.60 13.93 1.36
N GLU A 476 14.67 14.33 2.03
CA GLU A 476 15.94 14.74 1.44
C GLU A 476 16.67 13.56 0.79
N ASP A 477 16.57 12.36 1.36
CA ASP A 477 17.08 11.15 0.73
C ASP A 477 16.29 10.78 -0.54
N LEU A 478 14.97 10.94 -0.52
CA LEU A 478 14.17 10.77 -1.73
C LEU A 478 14.59 11.78 -2.81
N ALA A 479 14.81 13.05 -2.43
CA ALA A 479 15.29 14.07 -3.35
C ALA A 479 16.68 13.69 -3.92
N GLN A 480 17.55 13.10 -3.10
CA GLN A 480 18.84 12.59 -3.57
C GLN A 480 18.66 11.44 -4.57
N LEU A 481 17.79 10.47 -4.31
CA LEU A 481 17.53 9.41 -5.27
C LEU A 481 16.92 9.96 -6.58
N ILE A 482 15.95 10.88 -6.51
CA ILE A 482 15.41 11.53 -7.72
C ILE A 482 16.54 12.22 -8.51
N TYR A 483 17.46 12.87 -7.82
CA TYR A 483 18.64 13.48 -8.43
C TYR A 483 19.50 12.42 -9.14
N ASP A 484 19.89 11.35 -8.45
CA ASP A 484 20.71 10.26 -9.00
C ASP A 484 20.07 9.66 -10.27
N LEU A 485 18.76 9.43 -10.25
CA LEU A 485 18.01 8.86 -11.37
C LEU A 485 17.96 9.80 -12.58
N LYS A 486 17.80 11.10 -12.33
CA LYS A 486 17.88 12.11 -13.38
C LYS A 486 19.30 12.31 -13.88
N GLN A 487 20.34 11.97 -13.10
CA GLN A 487 21.75 11.96 -13.55
C GLN A 487 22.09 10.73 -14.41
N ILE A 488 21.61 9.53 -14.07
CA ILE A 488 21.88 8.33 -14.88
C ILE A 488 21.01 8.25 -16.14
N ASN A 489 19.82 8.88 -16.15
CA ASN A 489 19.00 8.99 -17.35
C ASN A 489 18.56 10.45 -17.62
N PRO A 490 19.24 11.16 -18.54
CA PRO A 490 18.90 12.56 -18.88
C PRO A 490 17.60 12.71 -19.66
N ARG A 491 16.91 11.63 -20.03
CA ARG A 491 15.66 11.69 -20.82
C ARG A 491 14.44 11.32 -19.98
N ALA A 492 14.62 10.46 -18.97
CA ALA A 492 13.51 9.94 -18.20
C ALA A 492 12.89 10.97 -17.25
N ARG A 493 11.57 10.84 -17.08
CA ARG A 493 10.84 11.41 -15.94
C ARG A 493 10.90 10.47 -14.74
N VAL A 494 10.69 10.97 -13.53
CA VAL A 494 10.68 10.20 -12.28
C VAL A 494 9.28 10.20 -11.67
N CYS A 495 8.73 9.00 -11.49
CA CYS A 495 7.48 8.75 -10.79
C CYS A 495 7.75 8.28 -9.37
N VAL A 496 6.98 8.77 -8.39
CA VAL A 496 6.99 8.24 -7.03
C VAL A 496 5.66 7.57 -6.75
N LYS A 497 5.70 6.25 -6.54
CA LYS A 497 4.52 5.43 -6.22
C LYS A 497 4.28 5.39 -4.72
N LEU A 498 3.19 6.04 -4.31
CA LEU A 498 2.68 6.11 -2.95
C LEU A 498 1.38 5.31 -2.83
N VAL A 499 0.95 5.04 -1.61
CA VAL A 499 -0.35 4.42 -1.31
C VAL A 499 -1.24 5.42 -0.61
N SER A 500 -2.53 5.45 -0.96
CA SER A 500 -3.54 6.24 -0.26
C SER A 500 -3.55 5.93 1.24
N SER A 501 -3.39 6.97 2.05
CA SER A 501 -3.46 6.98 3.51
C SER A 501 -3.59 8.43 3.98
N ALA A 502 -4.12 8.66 5.17
CA ALA A 502 -4.15 9.99 5.79
C ALA A 502 -2.75 10.65 5.78
N GLY A 503 -2.71 11.93 5.41
CA GLY A 503 -1.48 12.72 5.35
C GLY A 503 -0.68 12.57 4.06
N ILE A 504 -1.14 11.74 3.10
CA ILE A 504 -0.49 11.58 1.79
C ILE A 504 -0.36 12.92 1.04
N GLY A 505 -1.30 13.85 1.20
CA GLY A 505 -1.22 15.16 0.54
C GLY A 505 0.04 15.94 0.96
N THR A 506 0.38 15.89 2.25
CA THR A 506 1.60 16.52 2.78
C THR A 506 2.86 15.85 2.24
N VAL A 507 2.88 14.52 2.19
CA VAL A 507 3.99 13.76 1.58
C VAL A 507 4.14 14.13 0.11
N ALA A 508 3.03 14.23 -0.63
CA ALA A 508 3.04 14.59 -2.05
C ALA A 508 3.62 16.00 -2.29
N ALA A 509 3.33 16.97 -1.42
CA ALA A 509 3.96 18.29 -1.49
C ALA A 509 5.48 18.22 -1.32
N GLY A 510 5.98 17.39 -0.39
CA GLY A 510 7.41 17.12 -0.24
C GLY A 510 8.00 16.48 -1.50
N VAL A 511 7.33 15.45 -2.04
CA VAL A 511 7.74 14.74 -3.26
C VAL A 511 7.81 15.69 -4.46
N ALA A 512 6.87 16.62 -4.59
CA ALA A 512 6.89 17.65 -5.63
C ALA A 512 8.09 18.60 -5.49
N LYS A 513 8.39 19.04 -4.26
CA LYS A 513 9.58 19.86 -3.95
C LYS A 513 10.89 19.09 -4.17
N ALA A 514 10.87 17.77 -4.07
CA ALA A 514 11.99 16.88 -4.38
C ALA A 514 12.20 16.66 -5.89
N HIS A 515 11.53 17.43 -6.76
CA HIS A 515 11.63 17.37 -8.21
C HIS A 515 11.12 16.08 -8.86
N ALA A 516 10.18 15.36 -8.23
CA ALA A 516 9.44 14.31 -8.93
C ALA A 516 8.63 14.90 -10.11
N ASP A 517 8.30 14.09 -11.11
CA ASP A 517 7.52 14.50 -12.28
C ASP A 517 6.10 13.93 -12.25
N VAL A 518 5.97 12.73 -11.67
CA VAL A 518 4.71 12.01 -11.53
C VAL A 518 4.56 11.55 -10.09
N ILE A 519 3.35 11.68 -9.53
CA ILE A 519 2.98 11.02 -8.27
C ILE A 519 1.88 10.02 -8.60
N LEU A 520 2.15 8.75 -8.30
CA LEU A 520 1.15 7.69 -8.38
C LEU A 520 0.53 7.46 -7.00
N VAL A 521 -0.78 7.64 -6.89
CA VAL A 521 -1.57 7.30 -5.71
C VAL A 521 -2.24 5.94 -5.92
N SER A 522 -1.76 4.91 -5.23
CA SER A 522 -2.36 3.57 -5.27
C SER A 522 -3.42 3.39 -4.20
N GLY A 523 -4.58 2.84 -4.56
CA GLY A 523 -5.61 2.43 -3.60
C GLY A 523 -5.31 1.10 -2.90
N ASN A 524 -5.91 0.90 -1.72
CA ASN A 524 -5.82 -0.33 -0.92
C ASN A 524 -6.23 -1.61 -1.67
N THR A 525 -7.07 -1.50 -2.70
CA THR A 525 -7.60 -2.63 -3.47
C THR A 525 -6.68 -3.09 -4.61
N GLY A 526 -5.46 -2.56 -4.68
CA GLY A 526 -4.43 -2.98 -5.63
C GLY A 526 -4.11 -4.48 -5.55
N GLY A 527 -3.83 -5.11 -6.69
CA GLY A 527 -3.47 -6.53 -6.77
C GLY A 527 -2.07 -6.84 -6.22
N THR A 528 -1.80 -8.11 -5.93
CA THR A 528 -0.46 -8.61 -5.57
C THR A 528 -0.30 -10.09 -5.93
N GLY A 529 0.92 -10.48 -6.29
CA GLY A 529 1.28 -11.89 -6.48
C GLY A 529 1.44 -12.65 -5.17
N ALA A 530 1.92 -11.98 -4.11
CA ALA A 530 2.11 -12.54 -2.77
C ALA A 530 2.12 -11.43 -1.71
N SER A 531 1.31 -11.59 -0.66
CA SER A 531 1.20 -10.68 0.48
C SER A 531 0.50 -11.38 1.65
N PRO A 532 0.78 -11.01 2.91
CA PRO A 532 -0.05 -11.42 4.04
C PRO A 532 -1.51 -10.99 3.85
N PHE A 533 -2.45 -11.83 4.27
CA PHE A 533 -3.88 -11.52 4.19
C PHE A 533 -4.26 -10.27 4.98
N THR A 534 -3.65 -10.07 6.15
CA THR A 534 -3.90 -8.90 7.00
C THR A 534 -3.55 -7.60 6.29
N SER A 535 -2.45 -7.56 5.55
CA SER A 535 -2.07 -6.38 4.78
C SER A 535 -2.99 -6.11 3.59
N ILE A 536 -3.47 -7.16 2.91
CA ILE A 536 -4.47 -7.04 1.84
C ILE A 536 -5.79 -6.46 2.35
N LYS A 537 -6.15 -6.73 3.61
CA LYS A 537 -7.46 -6.39 4.17
C LYS A 537 -7.47 -5.13 5.02
N TYR A 538 -6.36 -4.80 5.68
CA TYR A 538 -6.33 -3.79 6.74
C TYR A 538 -5.30 -2.67 6.54
N ALA A 539 -4.62 -2.60 5.39
CA ALA A 539 -3.61 -1.58 5.15
C ALA A 539 -3.88 -0.76 3.88
N GLY A 540 -3.71 0.56 4.00
CA GLY A 540 -4.05 1.55 2.97
C GLY A 540 -5.53 1.90 2.95
N THR A 541 -5.87 2.99 2.27
CA THR A 541 -7.25 3.46 2.09
C THR A 541 -7.67 3.50 0.61
N PRO A 542 -8.96 3.70 0.30
CA PRO A 542 -9.42 3.88 -1.07
C PRO A 542 -8.68 5.01 -1.78
N TRP A 543 -8.43 4.87 -3.09
CA TRP A 543 -7.68 5.88 -3.85
C TRP A 543 -8.48 7.18 -3.99
N GLU A 544 -9.81 7.14 -3.94
CA GLU A 544 -10.68 8.31 -3.98
C GLU A 544 -10.32 9.31 -2.87
N MET A 545 -9.94 8.79 -1.69
CA MET A 545 -9.55 9.59 -0.52
C MET A 545 -8.18 10.24 -0.68
N GLY A 546 -7.17 9.46 -1.08
CA GLY A 546 -5.80 9.93 -1.21
C GLY A 546 -5.58 10.77 -2.46
N LEU A 547 -6.22 10.43 -3.58
CA LEU A 547 -6.11 11.18 -4.84
C LEU A 547 -6.67 12.59 -4.67
N SER A 548 -7.87 12.71 -4.09
CA SER A 548 -8.46 14.01 -3.79
C SER A 548 -7.58 14.81 -2.82
N GLU A 549 -7.02 14.18 -1.78
CA GLU A 549 -6.10 14.85 -0.85
C GLU A 549 -4.84 15.38 -1.54
N VAL A 550 -4.19 14.56 -2.37
CA VAL A 550 -3.00 14.97 -3.11
C VAL A 550 -3.33 16.11 -4.07
N ASN A 551 -4.45 16.01 -4.79
CA ASN A 551 -4.89 17.06 -5.70
C ASN A 551 -5.14 18.39 -4.96
N GLN A 552 -5.88 18.33 -3.85
CA GLN A 552 -6.21 19.49 -3.03
C GLN A 552 -4.94 20.12 -2.41
N VAL A 553 -4.09 19.34 -1.74
CA VAL A 553 -2.90 19.85 -1.04
C VAL A 553 -1.87 20.40 -2.01
N LEU A 554 -1.62 19.75 -3.15
CA LEU A 554 -0.72 20.29 -4.17
C LEU A 554 -1.25 21.60 -4.76
N THR A 555 -2.58 21.73 -4.93
CA THR A 555 -3.20 22.96 -5.43
C THR A 555 -3.04 24.08 -4.40
N LEU A 556 -3.36 23.81 -3.13
CA LEU A 556 -3.20 24.76 -2.02
C LEU A 556 -1.77 25.30 -1.87
N ASN A 557 -0.76 24.53 -2.29
CA ASN A 557 0.66 24.91 -2.20
C ASN A 557 1.22 25.48 -3.52
N GLY A 558 0.40 25.66 -4.57
CA GLY A 558 0.89 26.11 -5.88
C GLY A 558 1.88 25.14 -6.53
N LEU A 559 1.77 23.83 -6.24
CA LEU A 559 2.66 22.78 -6.75
C LEU A 559 1.97 21.85 -7.77
N ARG A 560 0.63 21.88 -7.85
CA ARG A 560 -0.16 20.94 -8.68
C ARG A 560 0.19 20.99 -10.16
N HIS A 561 0.53 22.18 -10.70
CA HIS A 561 0.88 22.37 -12.11
C HIS A 561 2.20 21.72 -12.53
N ARG A 562 3.07 21.35 -11.57
CA ARG A 562 4.41 20.76 -11.81
C ARG A 562 4.41 19.24 -11.84
N ILE A 563 3.31 18.62 -11.42
CA ILE A 563 3.22 17.19 -11.13
C ILE A 563 2.07 16.60 -11.91
N ARG A 564 2.34 15.52 -12.64
CA ARG A 564 1.28 14.69 -13.18
C ARG A 564 0.79 13.70 -12.12
N LEU A 565 -0.51 13.63 -11.90
CA LEU A 565 -1.10 12.63 -11.00
C LEU A 565 -1.49 11.37 -11.75
N ARG A 566 -1.06 10.22 -11.24
CA ARG A 566 -1.49 8.89 -11.69
C ARG A 566 -2.27 8.23 -10.56
N THR A 567 -3.27 7.42 -10.89
CA THR A 567 -3.95 6.58 -9.89
C THR A 567 -4.11 5.14 -10.37
N ASP A 568 -4.07 4.19 -9.43
CA ASP A 568 -4.41 2.79 -9.65
C ASP A 568 -5.16 2.21 -8.43
N GLY A 569 -5.75 1.03 -8.58
CA GLY A 569 -6.50 0.38 -7.49
C GLY A 569 -7.90 -0.01 -7.90
N GLY A 570 -8.01 -1.08 -8.70
CA GLY A 570 -9.30 -1.66 -9.06
C GLY A 570 -10.11 -0.86 -10.09
N LEU A 571 -9.47 -0.05 -10.94
CA LEU A 571 -10.12 0.57 -12.11
C LEU A 571 -10.54 -0.50 -13.13
N LYS A 572 -11.81 -0.50 -13.52
CA LYS A 572 -12.44 -1.55 -14.35
C LYS A 572 -13.12 -1.03 -15.61
N THR A 573 -13.69 0.17 -15.56
CA THR A 573 -14.58 0.69 -16.60
C THR A 573 -14.21 2.13 -16.98
N GLY A 574 -14.76 2.64 -18.08
CA GLY A 574 -14.63 4.04 -18.47
C GLY A 574 -15.18 4.99 -17.40
N ARG A 575 -16.24 4.59 -16.68
CA ARG A 575 -16.76 5.32 -15.52
C ARG A 575 -15.71 5.53 -14.43
N ASP A 576 -14.97 4.48 -14.08
CA ASP A 576 -13.90 4.58 -13.08
C ASP A 576 -12.82 5.60 -13.51
N ILE A 577 -12.46 5.61 -14.80
CA ILE A 577 -11.49 6.54 -15.38
C ILE A 577 -11.98 7.99 -15.27
N VAL A 578 -13.23 8.27 -15.66
CA VAL A 578 -13.77 9.64 -15.62
C VAL A 578 -13.91 10.14 -14.18
N ILE A 579 -14.31 9.30 -13.23
CA ILE A 579 -14.34 9.67 -11.80
C ILE A 579 -12.92 9.97 -11.30
N ALA A 580 -11.94 9.14 -11.63
CA ALA A 580 -10.54 9.39 -11.29
C ALA A 580 -10.03 10.71 -11.88
N ALA A 581 -10.41 11.02 -13.13
CA ALA A 581 -10.10 12.29 -13.79
C ALA A 581 -10.66 13.46 -13.00
N ILE A 582 -11.96 13.42 -12.69
CA ILE A 582 -12.65 14.47 -11.93
C ILE A 582 -12.02 14.69 -10.54
N LEU A 583 -11.55 13.64 -9.88
CA LEU A 583 -10.83 13.74 -8.60
C LEU A 583 -9.37 14.22 -8.73
N GLY A 584 -8.86 14.37 -9.96
CA GLY A 584 -7.60 15.05 -10.27
C GLY A 584 -6.52 14.19 -10.93
N ALA A 585 -6.78 12.91 -11.25
CA ALA A 585 -5.81 12.07 -11.95
C ALA A 585 -5.72 12.40 -13.46
N GLU A 586 -4.55 12.18 -14.04
CA GLU A 586 -4.27 12.40 -15.47
C GLU A 586 -3.84 11.10 -16.18
N GLU A 587 -3.33 10.12 -15.44
CA GLU A 587 -2.94 8.80 -15.93
C GLU A 587 -3.56 7.68 -15.05
N TYR A 588 -3.86 6.54 -15.66
CA TYR A 588 -4.69 5.51 -15.03
C TYR A 588 -4.07 4.12 -15.15
N GLY A 589 -3.80 3.51 -14.00
CA GLY A 589 -3.19 2.18 -13.90
C GLY A 589 -4.22 1.05 -13.90
N ILE A 590 -4.18 0.19 -14.93
CA ILE A 590 -5.11 -0.93 -15.12
C ILE A 590 -4.31 -2.24 -15.06
N GLY A 591 -4.28 -2.87 -13.88
CA GLY A 591 -3.49 -4.08 -13.62
C GLY A 591 -4.29 -5.37 -13.68
N THR A 592 -5.04 -5.67 -12.62
CA THR A 592 -5.79 -6.92 -12.50
C THR A 592 -6.74 -7.16 -13.67
N LEU A 593 -7.40 -6.11 -14.18
CA LEU A 593 -8.31 -6.24 -15.31
C LEU A 593 -7.57 -6.68 -16.59
N SER A 594 -6.37 -6.16 -16.86
CA SER A 594 -5.53 -6.60 -17.97
C SER A 594 -5.08 -8.06 -17.79
N LEU A 595 -4.80 -8.50 -16.56
CA LEU A 595 -4.55 -9.93 -16.30
C LEU A 595 -5.79 -10.80 -16.57
N VAL A 596 -6.99 -10.31 -16.23
CA VAL A 596 -8.26 -11.03 -16.53
C VAL A 596 -8.48 -11.11 -18.03
N ALA A 597 -8.23 -10.04 -18.79
CA ALA A 597 -8.30 -10.03 -20.25
C ALA A 597 -7.31 -11.03 -20.88
N MET A 598 -6.14 -11.23 -20.27
CA MET A 598 -5.18 -12.27 -20.69
C MET A 598 -5.53 -13.69 -20.22
N GLY A 599 -6.60 -13.87 -19.44
CA GLY A 599 -7.11 -15.19 -19.04
C GLY A 599 -7.12 -15.49 -17.54
N CYS A 600 -6.72 -14.55 -16.67
CA CYS A 600 -6.84 -14.75 -15.22
C CYS A 600 -8.32 -14.98 -14.81
N ILE A 601 -8.55 -16.02 -14.02
CA ILE A 601 -9.88 -16.42 -13.51
C ILE A 601 -10.04 -16.17 -12.00
N MET A 602 -9.21 -15.29 -11.42
CA MET A 602 -9.28 -14.86 -10.02
C MET A 602 -9.33 -15.99 -8.97
N VAL A 603 -8.61 -17.09 -9.22
CA VAL A 603 -8.51 -18.26 -8.31
C VAL A 603 -7.66 -17.99 -7.05
N ARG A 604 -6.90 -16.88 -7.03
CA ARG A 604 -6.06 -16.38 -5.91
C ARG A 604 -4.93 -17.35 -5.46
N GLN A 605 -4.31 -18.05 -6.41
CA GLN A 605 -3.18 -18.97 -6.19
C GLN A 605 -1.84 -18.44 -6.74
N CYS A 606 -1.73 -17.12 -6.95
CA CYS A 606 -0.56 -16.50 -7.58
C CYS A 606 0.76 -16.78 -6.83
N HIS A 607 0.68 -16.88 -5.50
CA HIS A 607 1.80 -17.18 -4.62
C HIS A 607 2.20 -18.67 -4.63
N SER A 608 1.31 -19.57 -5.06
CA SER A 608 1.50 -21.02 -4.96
C SER A 608 2.25 -21.62 -6.16
N ASN A 609 2.55 -20.82 -7.19
CA ASN A 609 3.10 -21.27 -8.47
C ASN A 609 2.18 -22.20 -9.28
N THR A 610 0.92 -22.38 -8.87
CA THR A 610 -0.05 -23.31 -9.49
C THR A 610 -1.10 -22.59 -10.34
N CYS A 611 -0.72 -21.48 -11.00
CA CYS A 611 -1.66 -20.73 -11.82
C CYS A 611 -2.22 -21.62 -12.95
N PRO A 612 -3.54 -21.86 -13.03
CA PRO A 612 -4.11 -22.82 -13.97
C PRO A 612 -4.05 -22.37 -15.43
N VAL A 613 -3.79 -21.09 -15.67
CA VAL A 613 -3.88 -20.39 -16.96
C VAL A 613 -2.55 -19.75 -17.38
N GLY A 614 -1.45 -20.15 -16.76
CA GLY A 614 -0.11 -19.70 -17.17
C GLY A 614 0.25 -18.22 -16.91
N VAL A 615 -0.59 -17.47 -16.16
CA VAL A 615 -0.36 -16.03 -15.91
C VAL A 615 0.64 -15.78 -14.77
N CYS A 616 0.42 -16.35 -13.59
CA CYS A 616 1.22 -16.07 -12.38
C CYS A 616 2.03 -17.29 -11.92
N THR A 617 2.80 -17.90 -12.83
CA THR A 617 3.58 -19.12 -12.56
C THR A 617 4.89 -19.12 -13.34
N GLN A 618 5.91 -19.77 -12.78
CA GLN A 618 7.18 -20.06 -13.43
C GLN A 618 7.29 -21.53 -13.84
N ASP A 619 6.32 -22.37 -13.48
CA ASP A 619 6.26 -23.77 -13.94
C ASP A 619 5.98 -23.81 -15.45
N GLU A 620 6.85 -24.49 -16.20
CA GLU A 620 6.80 -24.53 -17.66
C GLU A 620 5.53 -25.22 -18.19
N LYS A 621 5.07 -26.28 -17.54
CA LYS A 621 3.85 -27.01 -17.95
C LYS A 621 2.60 -26.16 -17.75
N LEU A 622 2.59 -25.31 -16.73
CA LEU A 622 1.51 -24.37 -16.50
C LEU A 622 1.62 -23.12 -17.38
N ARG A 623 2.83 -22.63 -17.66
CA ARG A 623 3.07 -21.55 -18.62
C ARG A 623 2.62 -21.91 -20.03
N ALA A 624 2.77 -23.16 -20.45
CA ALA A 624 2.26 -23.67 -21.73
C ALA A 624 0.73 -23.54 -21.89
N LYS A 625 -0.01 -23.27 -20.80
CA LYS A 625 -1.46 -23.03 -20.82
C LYS A 625 -1.84 -21.56 -21.00
N PHE A 626 -0.86 -20.66 -21.10
CA PHE A 626 -1.10 -19.24 -21.31
C PHE A 626 -1.69 -18.98 -22.69
N THR A 627 -2.81 -18.25 -22.73
CA THR A 627 -3.56 -17.92 -23.96
C THR A 627 -3.84 -16.41 -24.09
N GLY A 628 -3.15 -15.60 -23.29
CA GLY A 628 -3.20 -14.15 -23.41
C GLY A 628 -2.47 -13.69 -24.66
N THR A 629 -2.95 -12.61 -25.28
CA THR A 629 -2.31 -12.03 -26.46
C THR A 629 -2.29 -10.50 -26.35
N PRO A 630 -1.38 -9.82 -27.05
CA PRO A 630 -1.34 -8.37 -27.06
C PRO A 630 -2.67 -7.75 -27.53
N GLU A 631 -3.33 -8.37 -28.50
CA GLU A 631 -4.60 -7.92 -29.08
C GLU A 631 -5.71 -7.87 -28.02
N LYS A 632 -5.81 -8.87 -27.14
CA LYS A 632 -6.82 -8.87 -26.05
C LYS A 632 -6.63 -7.68 -25.10
N VAL A 633 -5.37 -7.32 -24.80
CA VAL A 633 -5.06 -6.17 -23.95
C VAL A 633 -5.33 -4.86 -24.69
N ILE A 634 -5.01 -4.79 -25.98
CA ILE A 634 -5.33 -3.63 -26.82
C ILE A 634 -6.84 -3.40 -26.91
N ASN A 635 -7.63 -4.46 -27.13
CA ASN A 635 -9.08 -4.41 -27.18
C ASN A 635 -9.64 -3.89 -25.86
N LEU A 636 -9.15 -4.40 -24.72
CA LEU A 636 -9.52 -3.89 -23.39
C LEU A 636 -9.32 -2.37 -23.28
N MET A 637 -8.12 -1.87 -23.60
CA MET A 637 -7.81 -0.45 -23.53
C MET A 637 -8.66 0.37 -24.50
N THR A 638 -8.97 -0.19 -25.66
CA THR A 638 -9.81 0.45 -26.68
C THR A 638 -11.24 0.59 -26.21
N PHE A 639 -11.83 -0.45 -25.62
CA PHE A 639 -13.19 -0.41 -25.11
C PHE A 639 -13.35 0.55 -23.94
N ILE A 640 -12.40 0.55 -23.00
CA ILE A 640 -12.43 1.50 -21.88
C ILE A 640 -12.33 2.94 -22.41
N ALA A 641 -11.45 3.19 -23.38
CA ALA A 641 -11.30 4.53 -23.97
C ALA A 641 -12.55 4.97 -24.73
N GLU A 642 -13.23 4.08 -25.46
CA GLU A 642 -14.48 4.41 -26.14
C GLU A 642 -15.60 4.74 -25.14
N GLU A 643 -15.71 3.96 -24.06
CA GLU A 643 -16.67 4.26 -22.98
C GLU A 643 -16.36 5.61 -22.30
N VAL A 644 -15.08 5.96 -22.12
CA VAL A 644 -14.69 7.30 -21.65
C VAL A 644 -15.22 8.37 -22.59
N ARG A 645 -15.07 8.20 -23.92
CA ARG A 645 -15.57 9.18 -24.91
C ARG A 645 -17.08 9.34 -24.82
N GLU A 646 -17.82 8.25 -24.68
CA GLU A 646 -19.27 8.28 -24.50
C GLU A 646 -19.70 9.05 -23.24
N ILE A 647 -18.99 8.85 -22.13
CA ILE A 647 -19.28 9.54 -20.88
C ILE A 647 -18.95 11.03 -20.99
N LEU A 648 -17.81 11.39 -21.58
CA LEU A 648 -17.42 12.79 -21.81
C LEU A 648 -18.44 13.50 -22.72
N ALA A 649 -18.86 12.85 -23.80
CA ALA A 649 -19.89 13.37 -24.70
C ALA A 649 -21.18 13.69 -23.95
N LYS A 650 -21.64 12.78 -23.09
CA LYS A 650 -22.83 12.97 -22.23
C LYS A 650 -22.64 14.09 -21.20
N LEU A 651 -21.44 14.24 -20.64
CA LEU A 651 -21.06 15.34 -19.74
C LEU A 651 -20.94 16.70 -20.46
N GLY A 652 -21.01 16.71 -21.79
CA GLY A 652 -20.82 17.93 -22.58
C GLY A 652 -19.35 18.38 -22.69
N CYS A 653 -18.41 17.49 -22.41
CA CYS A 653 -16.96 17.77 -22.43
C CYS A 653 -16.31 17.08 -23.64
N ARG A 654 -15.33 17.74 -24.27
CA ARG A 654 -14.67 17.21 -25.49
C ARG A 654 -13.34 16.51 -25.20
N SER A 655 -12.85 16.54 -23.97
CA SER A 655 -11.61 15.87 -23.57
C SER A 655 -11.58 15.53 -22.08
N LEU A 656 -10.74 14.58 -21.69
CA LEU A 656 -10.40 14.31 -20.29
C LEU A 656 -9.82 15.55 -19.61
N ASP A 657 -9.04 16.34 -20.35
CA ASP A 657 -8.44 17.57 -19.87
C ASP A 657 -9.50 18.60 -19.40
N GLU A 658 -10.69 18.59 -19.98
CA GLU A 658 -11.81 19.45 -19.58
C GLU A 658 -12.53 19.01 -18.29
N VAL A 659 -12.31 17.78 -17.82
CA VAL A 659 -12.95 17.25 -16.60
C VAL A 659 -11.98 17.08 -15.43
N ILE A 660 -10.67 17.11 -15.67
CA ILE A 660 -9.66 16.88 -14.62
C ILE A 660 -9.81 17.90 -13.49
N GLY A 661 -10.01 17.40 -12.26
CA GLY A 661 -10.14 18.24 -11.06
C GLY A 661 -11.48 18.99 -10.92
N ARG A 662 -12.46 18.75 -11.81
CA ARG A 662 -13.77 19.42 -11.80
C ARG A 662 -14.80 18.66 -10.97
N THR A 663 -14.59 18.63 -9.65
CA THR A 663 -15.42 17.87 -8.71
C THR A 663 -16.90 18.24 -8.72
N GLU A 664 -17.27 19.42 -9.24
CA GLU A 664 -18.66 19.81 -9.44
C GLU A 664 -19.44 18.89 -10.42
N LEU A 665 -18.73 18.10 -11.23
CA LEU A 665 -19.33 17.11 -12.14
C LEU A 665 -19.76 15.82 -11.43
N LEU A 666 -19.52 15.71 -10.12
CA LEU A 666 -19.97 14.59 -9.29
C LEU A 666 -20.92 15.07 -8.20
N ARG A 667 -21.88 14.22 -7.87
CA ARG A 667 -22.72 14.35 -6.67
C ARG A 667 -22.80 13.02 -5.95
N GLN A 668 -22.85 13.06 -4.62
CA GLN A 668 -23.19 11.88 -3.83
C GLN A 668 -24.69 11.58 -4.00
N VAL A 669 -25.03 10.34 -4.32
CA VAL A 669 -26.43 9.90 -4.53
C VAL A 669 -26.89 8.86 -3.52
N SER A 670 -25.96 8.22 -2.81
CA SER A 670 -26.27 7.27 -1.75
C SER A 670 -25.53 7.63 -0.47
N ARG A 671 -26.23 7.47 0.65
CA ARG A 671 -25.64 7.53 2.01
C ARG A 671 -25.38 6.14 2.59
N GLY A 672 -25.51 5.09 1.79
CA GLY A 672 -25.38 3.70 2.24
C GLY A 672 -26.72 3.13 2.74
N ALA A 673 -26.65 2.17 3.66
CA ALA A 673 -27.80 1.56 4.33
C ALA A 673 -28.61 2.57 5.16
N GLU A 674 -29.89 2.29 5.42
CA GLU A 674 -30.78 3.21 6.17
C GLU A 674 -30.30 3.51 7.60
N HIS A 675 -29.52 2.62 8.20
CA HIS A 675 -28.94 2.80 9.55
C HIS A 675 -27.64 3.61 9.56
N LEU A 676 -27.13 4.06 8.41
CA LEU A 676 -25.94 4.93 8.32
C LEU A 676 -26.36 6.39 8.47
N ASP A 677 -26.21 6.94 9.67
CA ASP A 677 -26.68 8.29 9.99
C ASP A 677 -25.84 9.41 9.34
N ASP A 678 -24.56 9.16 9.01
CA ASP A 678 -23.57 10.24 8.80
C ASP A 678 -22.55 10.01 7.66
N LEU A 679 -22.90 9.25 6.60
CA LEU A 679 -21.95 9.06 5.49
C LEU A 679 -21.75 10.36 4.67
N ASP A 680 -20.60 11.01 4.86
CA ASP A 680 -20.24 12.30 4.26
C ASP A 680 -19.03 12.18 3.31
N LEU A 681 -19.28 12.31 2.00
CA LEU A 681 -18.24 12.33 0.96
C LEU A 681 -17.76 13.73 0.57
N ASN A 682 -18.28 14.80 1.19
CA ASN A 682 -17.92 16.17 0.85
C ASN A 682 -16.41 16.45 0.88
N PRO A 683 -15.60 15.90 1.82
CA PRO A 683 -14.14 16.09 1.79
C PRO A 683 -13.45 15.58 0.52
N LEU A 684 -14.08 14.66 -0.23
CA LEU A 684 -13.58 14.18 -1.52
C LEU A 684 -13.93 15.13 -2.67
N LEU A 685 -15.10 15.77 -2.56
CA LEU A 685 -15.69 16.60 -3.60
C LEU A 685 -15.37 18.09 -3.43
N ALA A 686 -14.81 18.48 -2.28
CA ALA A 686 -14.40 19.85 -2.01
C ALA A 686 -13.36 20.33 -3.02
N LYS A 687 -13.61 21.52 -3.56
CA LYS A 687 -12.76 22.18 -4.55
C LYS A 687 -11.90 23.24 -3.85
N VAL A 688 -10.61 23.24 -4.13
CA VAL A 688 -9.70 24.30 -3.68
C VAL A 688 -9.90 25.53 -4.56
N ASP A 689 -10.03 26.71 -3.96
CA ASP A 689 -10.15 27.96 -4.70
C ASP A 689 -8.80 28.31 -5.38
N ALA A 690 -8.77 28.16 -6.71
CA ALA A 690 -7.62 28.36 -7.58
C ALA A 690 -8.12 28.52 -9.03
N PRO A 691 -7.35 29.13 -9.94
CA PRO A 691 -7.67 29.06 -11.37
C PRO A 691 -7.75 27.61 -11.87
N ASP A 692 -8.66 27.29 -12.80
CA ASP A 692 -8.81 25.92 -13.33
C ASP A 692 -7.49 25.38 -13.91
N GLU A 693 -6.68 26.26 -14.51
CA GLU A 693 -5.38 25.90 -15.04
C GLU A 693 -4.40 25.39 -13.96
N GLU A 694 -4.47 25.91 -12.73
CA GLU A 694 -3.58 25.50 -11.64
C GLU A 694 -3.99 24.17 -10.97
N ARG A 695 -5.17 23.63 -11.32
CA ARG A 695 -5.73 22.39 -10.75
C ARG A 695 -5.30 21.12 -11.48
N ARG A 696 -4.51 21.26 -12.55
CA ARG A 696 -3.94 20.14 -13.32
C ARG A 696 -2.49 20.44 -13.70
N SER A 697 -1.75 19.45 -14.20
CA SER A 697 -0.40 19.67 -14.71
C SER A 697 -0.44 20.57 -15.95
N GLN A 698 0.41 21.60 -16.00
CA GLN A 698 0.47 22.59 -17.09
C GLN A 698 1.88 22.73 -17.69
N GLY A 699 2.82 21.88 -17.28
CA GLY A 699 4.22 22.05 -17.65
C GLY A 699 4.46 21.92 -19.16
N PRO A 700 5.11 22.90 -19.83
CA PRO A 700 5.58 22.74 -21.22
C PRO A 700 6.71 21.70 -21.32
N HIS A 701 7.28 21.31 -20.17
CA HIS A 701 8.40 20.39 -20.06
C HIS A 701 7.91 19.01 -19.63
N PHE A 702 8.39 17.98 -20.33
CA PHE A 702 8.13 16.57 -20.00
C PHE A 702 8.62 16.16 -18.60
N ARG A 703 9.57 16.91 -18.04
CA ARG A 703 10.17 16.69 -16.70
C ARG A 703 10.55 18.01 -16.02
N ASN A 704 10.64 17.97 -14.70
CA ASN A 704 11.27 18.97 -13.85
C ASN A 704 12.80 18.82 -13.91
N PRO A 705 13.55 19.83 -14.38
CA PRO A 705 15.00 19.74 -14.46
C PRO A 705 15.65 19.69 -13.07
N VAL A 706 16.88 19.18 -13.04
CA VAL A 706 17.75 19.18 -11.85
C VAL A 706 19.08 19.87 -12.19
N PRO A 707 19.77 20.47 -11.20
CA PRO A 707 21.07 21.09 -11.44
C PRO A 707 22.13 20.09 -11.93
N ASP A 708 23.07 20.56 -12.72
CA ASP A 708 24.26 19.78 -13.08
C ASP A 708 25.16 19.53 -11.86
N SER A 709 26.07 18.57 -12.01
CA SER A 709 27.16 18.26 -11.07
C SER A 709 28.52 18.48 -11.75
N LEU A 710 29.59 18.03 -11.11
CA LEU A 710 30.94 17.99 -11.69
C LEU A 710 30.97 17.23 -13.03
N ASP A 711 30.04 16.31 -13.25
CA ASP A 711 29.93 15.55 -14.49
C ASP A 711 29.71 16.40 -15.74
N ALA A 712 29.11 17.59 -15.63
CA ALA A 712 28.99 18.47 -16.79
C ALA A 712 30.38 18.91 -17.31
N GLN A 713 31.31 19.18 -16.38
CA GLN A 713 32.70 19.46 -16.71
C GLN A 713 33.42 18.21 -17.21
N ILE A 714 33.25 17.07 -16.52
CA ILE A 714 33.86 15.79 -16.92
C ILE A 714 33.45 15.41 -18.35
N LEU A 715 32.17 15.54 -18.71
CA LEU A 715 31.69 15.25 -20.06
C LEU A 715 32.27 16.21 -21.10
N SER A 716 32.41 17.49 -20.76
CA SER A 716 33.04 18.46 -21.66
C SER A 716 34.51 18.11 -21.93
N ASP A 717 35.24 17.71 -20.89
CA ASP A 717 36.66 17.35 -21.01
C ASP A 717 36.86 15.95 -21.61
N ALA A 718 35.86 15.06 -21.47
CA ALA A 718 35.84 13.72 -22.04
C ALA A 718 35.35 13.67 -23.50
N LYS A 719 35.19 14.79 -24.21
CA LYS A 719 34.86 14.76 -25.65
C LYS A 719 35.75 13.83 -26.50
N PRO A 720 37.08 13.77 -26.31
CA PRO A 720 37.94 12.85 -27.07
C PRO A 720 37.60 11.37 -26.88
N LEU A 721 37.11 10.97 -25.69
CA LEU A 721 36.59 9.61 -25.47
C LEU A 721 35.42 9.31 -26.41
N PHE A 722 34.49 10.25 -26.51
CA PHE A 722 33.22 10.03 -27.20
C PHE A 722 33.31 10.26 -28.72
N GLU A 723 34.31 11.01 -29.18
CA GLU A 723 34.56 11.29 -30.60
C GLU A 723 35.58 10.33 -31.22
N HIS A 724 36.58 9.90 -30.45
CA HIS A 724 37.73 9.13 -30.96
C HIS A 724 38.01 7.83 -30.19
N GLY A 725 37.32 7.58 -29.07
CA GLY A 725 37.56 6.39 -28.24
C GLY A 725 38.82 6.49 -27.38
N GLU A 726 39.37 7.69 -27.19
CA GLU A 726 40.63 7.89 -26.45
C GLU A 726 40.53 7.48 -24.98
N ARG A 727 41.67 7.03 -24.43
CA ARG A 727 41.83 6.81 -22.99
C ARG A 727 42.11 8.13 -22.31
N MET A 728 41.42 8.39 -21.20
CA MET A 728 41.45 9.69 -20.54
C MET A 728 41.91 9.57 -19.09
N GLN A 729 42.69 10.55 -18.63
CA GLN A 729 42.95 10.79 -17.21
C GLN A 729 42.63 12.23 -16.87
N LEU A 730 41.65 12.43 -15.99
CA LEU A 730 41.14 13.74 -15.60
C LEU A 730 41.41 13.98 -14.11
N THR A 731 41.56 15.23 -13.69
CA THR A 731 41.81 15.58 -12.29
C THR A 731 40.98 16.80 -11.88
N TYR A 732 40.25 16.70 -10.78
CA TYR A 732 39.41 17.77 -10.24
C TYR A 732 39.48 17.86 -8.72
N ASN A 733 39.05 18.99 -8.17
CA ASN A 733 38.70 19.09 -6.75
C ASN A 733 37.23 18.72 -6.57
N VAL A 734 36.91 17.99 -5.49
CA VAL A 734 35.54 17.59 -5.15
C VAL A 734 35.14 18.15 -3.78
N ARG A 735 33.85 18.48 -3.63
CA ARG A 735 33.24 19.01 -2.40
C ARG A 735 31.99 18.21 -2.07
N ASN A 736 31.58 18.21 -0.80
CA ASN A 736 30.37 17.53 -0.35
C ASN A 736 29.09 18.00 -1.07
N THR A 737 29.12 19.19 -1.69
CA THR A 737 28.04 19.72 -2.54
C THR A 737 28.00 19.12 -3.94
N HIS A 738 29.08 18.49 -4.43
CA HIS A 738 29.12 17.77 -5.69
C HIS A 738 28.61 16.35 -5.48
N ARG A 739 27.36 16.11 -5.87
CA ARG A 739 26.62 14.86 -5.65
C ARG A 739 26.57 14.06 -6.95
N ALA A 740 26.42 12.75 -6.85
CA ALA A 740 26.32 11.83 -7.99
C ALA A 740 27.46 11.97 -9.02
N VAL A 741 28.68 12.25 -8.55
CA VAL A 741 29.84 12.42 -9.44
C VAL A 741 30.18 11.09 -10.12
N GLY A 742 30.30 11.08 -11.44
CA GLY A 742 30.52 9.93 -12.32
C GLY A 742 29.24 9.30 -12.87
N THR A 743 28.07 9.62 -12.32
CA THR A 743 26.81 8.98 -12.72
C THR A 743 26.35 9.38 -14.12
N ARG A 744 26.48 10.66 -14.48
CA ARG A 744 26.12 11.13 -15.83
C ARG A 744 27.19 10.73 -16.85
N LEU A 745 28.46 10.67 -16.46
CA LEU A 745 29.51 10.04 -17.28
C LEU A 745 29.15 8.58 -17.59
N SER A 746 28.73 7.82 -16.58
CA SER A 746 28.28 6.43 -16.75
C SER A 746 27.10 6.30 -17.71
N ALA A 747 26.14 7.23 -17.64
CA ALA A 747 25.01 7.28 -18.58
C ALA A 747 25.46 7.39 -20.03
N GLU A 748 26.38 8.33 -20.31
CA GLU A 748 26.86 8.59 -21.66
C GLU A 748 27.72 7.43 -22.20
N VAL A 749 28.59 6.87 -21.36
CA VAL A 749 29.38 5.68 -21.70
C VAL A 749 28.46 4.49 -22.00
N THR A 750 27.46 4.24 -21.14
CA THR A 750 26.50 3.15 -21.34
C THR A 750 25.69 3.35 -22.62
N ALA A 751 25.27 4.58 -22.92
CA ALA A 751 24.48 4.87 -24.12
C ALA A 751 25.28 4.67 -25.42
N ARG A 752 26.56 5.02 -25.46
CA ARG A 752 27.40 4.93 -26.67
C ARG A 752 28.10 3.60 -26.85
N PHE A 753 28.65 3.05 -25.77
CA PHE A 753 29.52 1.87 -25.80
C PHE A 753 28.87 0.64 -25.16
N GLY A 754 27.76 0.81 -24.42
CA GLY A 754 27.21 -0.23 -23.56
C GLY A 754 27.99 -0.37 -22.25
N MET A 755 27.40 -1.07 -21.27
CA MET A 755 27.99 -1.18 -19.91
C MET A 755 29.40 -1.80 -19.85
N ASN A 756 29.73 -2.69 -20.80
CA ASN A 756 30.99 -3.44 -20.83
C ASN A 756 31.78 -3.19 -22.12
N GLY A 757 31.52 -2.07 -22.81
CA GLY A 757 32.13 -1.77 -24.11
C GLY A 757 33.56 -1.21 -24.01
N LEU A 758 33.93 -0.66 -22.86
CA LEU A 758 35.26 -0.11 -22.60
C LEU A 758 36.09 -1.09 -21.75
N ALA A 759 37.42 -1.05 -21.92
CA ALA A 759 38.33 -1.80 -21.06
C ALA A 759 38.46 -1.12 -19.68
N ASP A 760 38.86 -1.87 -18.65
CA ASP A 760 39.08 -1.30 -17.32
C ASP A 760 40.05 -0.10 -17.36
N ASN A 761 39.76 0.91 -16.53
CA ASN A 761 40.54 2.15 -16.42
C ASN A 761 40.67 2.96 -17.73
N HIS A 762 39.75 2.80 -18.69
CA HIS A 762 39.75 3.58 -19.94
C HIS A 762 39.51 5.08 -19.68
N VAL A 763 38.73 5.41 -18.66
CA VAL A 763 38.52 6.77 -18.17
C VAL A 763 38.83 6.82 -16.68
N GLN A 764 39.93 7.46 -16.30
CA GLN A 764 40.30 7.67 -14.90
C GLN A 764 40.00 9.10 -14.49
N VAL A 765 39.29 9.28 -13.38
CA VAL A 765 39.00 10.60 -12.81
C VAL A 765 39.55 10.65 -11.39
N ARG A 766 40.58 11.47 -11.18
CA ARG A 766 41.17 11.74 -9.87
C ARG A 766 40.48 12.93 -9.22
N LEU A 767 39.99 12.75 -8.00
CA LEU A 767 39.24 13.73 -7.24
C LEU A 767 39.99 14.03 -5.94
N ARG A 768 40.17 15.31 -5.59
CA ARG A 768 40.78 15.70 -4.31
C ARG A 768 39.79 16.48 -3.44
N GLY A 769 39.61 16.05 -2.19
CA GLY A 769 38.65 16.65 -1.25
C GLY A 769 37.61 15.64 -0.75
N THR A 770 36.38 16.10 -0.52
CA THR A 770 35.27 15.27 -0.01
C THR A 770 34.22 15.10 -1.09
N ALA A 771 33.88 13.87 -1.48
CA ALA A 771 32.77 13.64 -2.40
C ALA A 771 31.42 13.75 -1.69
N GLY A 772 30.44 14.41 -2.33
CA GLY A 772 29.06 14.41 -1.84
C GLY A 772 28.38 13.06 -1.96
N GLN A 773 27.10 13.03 -1.61
CA GLN A 773 26.26 11.84 -1.67
C GLN A 773 26.27 11.19 -3.07
N SER A 774 26.20 9.86 -3.12
CA SER A 774 26.07 9.06 -4.34
C SER A 774 27.29 9.09 -5.29
N LEU A 775 28.51 9.25 -4.76
CA LEU A 775 29.74 9.13 -5.57
C LEU A 775 29.76 7.81 -6.35
N GLY A 776 29.94 7.90 -7.68
CA GLY A 776 30.00 6.72 -8.54
C GLY A 776 28.70 5.91 -8.57
N ALA A 777 27.54 6.51 -8.30
CA ALA A 777 26.28 5.80 -8.40
C ALA A 777 26.06 5.33 -9.85
N PHE A 778 25.72 4.05 -10.00
CA PHE A 778 25.53 3.35 -11.28
C PHE A 778 26.73 3.41 -12.23
N LEU A 779 27.96 3.48 -11.71
CA LEU A 779 29.18 3.55 -12.53
C LEU A 779 29.38 2.26 -13.33
N CYS A 780 29.45 2.36 -14.66
CA CYS A 780 29.65 1.24 -15.57
C CYS A 780 31.15 0.94 -15.78
N SER A 781 31.44 -0.25 -16.33
CA SER A 781 32.81 -0.70 -16.57
C SER A 781 33.59 0.26 -17.49
N GLY A 782 34.89 0.35 -17.24
CA GLY A 782 35.84 1.20 -17.94
C GLY A 782 35.99 2.62 -17.39
N ILE A 783 35.16 3.03 -16.43
CA ILE A 783 35.35 4.27 -15.67
C ILE A 783 35.99 3.92 -14.33
N THR A 784 36.90 4.76 -13.83
CA THR A 784 37.52 4.59 -12.51
C THR A 784 37.59 5.94 -11.81
N LEU A 785 37.06 6.00 -10.58
CA LEU A 785 37.09 7.21 -9.75
C LEU A 785 38.06 7.02 -8.58
N GLU A 786 39.11 7.83 -8.52
CA GLU A 786 40.06 7.82 -7.41
C GLU A 786 39.83 9.06 -6.54
N VAL A 787 39.44 8.89 -5.26
CA VAL A 787 39.25 10.02 -4.33
C VAL A 787 40.39 10.11 -3.33
N PHE A 788 41.19 11.17 -3.45
CA PHE A 788 42.21 11.56 -2.49
C PHE A 788 41.59 12.46 -1.41
N GLY A 789 40.97 11.80 -0.43
CA GLY A 789 40.24 12.43 0.68
C GLY A 789 39.20 11.46 1.27
N ASP A 790 37.92 11.87 1.30
CA ASP A 790 36.80 11.07 1.82
C ASP A 790 35.52 11.23 0.98
N ALA A 791 34.46 10.51 1.34
CA ALA A 791 33.16 10.54 0.68
C ALA A 791 32.01 10.42 1.69
N ASN A 792 30.85 10.96 1.35
CA ASN A 792 29.61 10.80 2.10
C ASN A 792 28.89 9.48 1.73
N ASP A 793 27.64 9.29 2.15
CA ASP A 793 26.89 8.05 1.94
C ASP A 793 26.71 7.69 0.45
N TYR A 794 26.29 6.45 0.23
CA TYR A 794 25.90 5.92 -1.07
C TYR A 794 27.04 5.82 -2.11
N VAL A 795 28.30 5.74 -1.68
CA VAL A 795 29.42 5.39 -2.58
C VAL A 795 29.12 4.10 -3.33
N GLY A 796 29.25 4.11 -4.66
CA GLY A 796 29.00 2.94 -5.49
C GLY A 796 27.56 2.43 -5.43
N LYS A 797 26.59 3.30 -5.12
CA LYS A 797 25.16 2.95 -5.13
C LYS A 797 24.75 2.38 -6.49
N GLY A 798 24.33 1.11 -6.50
CA GLY A 798 23.97 0.40 -7.72
C GLY A 798 25.15 0.24 -8.71
N LEU A 799 26.37 0.10 -8.20
CA LEU A 799 27.59 -0.08 -9.00
C LEU A 799 27.37 -1.09 -10.13
N SER A 800 27.78 -0.70 -11.33
CA SER A 800 27.40 -1.33 -12.60
C SER A 800 28.62 -1.82 -13.38
N GLY A 801 29.75 -2.05 -12.70
CA GLY A 801 30.99 -2.62 -13.23
C GLY A 801 32.22 -1.70 -13.24
N GLY A 802 32.07 -0.42 -12.88
CA GLY A 802 33.17 0.55 -12.78
C GLY A 802 33.84 0.64 -11.42
#